data_AF-A0A1G0WFM6-F1
#
_entry.id   AF-A0A1G0WFM6-F1
#
_cell.length_a   1.000
_cell.length_b   1.000
_cell.length_c   1.000
_cell.angle_alpha   90.00
_cell.angle_beta   90.00
_cell.angle_gamma   90.00
#
_symmetry.space_group_name_H-M   'P 1'
#
loop_
_entity.id
_entity.type
_entity.pdbx_description
1 polymer ?
#
loop_
_entity_poly.entity_id
_entity_poly.type
_entity_poly.pdbx_seq_one_letter_code
_entity_poly.pdbx_strand_id
1 'polypeptide(L)'
;MKASKKSLPGNQIKKQSKKIEQTTPVKPKKKKKNLLTYLLSVLVIIILGFGAWYIFFNTDERDLYAEHILKSGLNGSLAITYPLNNSIFPPEIASPTFIWEDPDNYTYQWLAMIESEGKIRFTSDYLDEKKWKPDSSDWEKIKSLSTGKDITVNIIGIAKEEPGRIYNGGKVKIRISMDSVGAPIFFRAVTLPFGFAADNLQTISWRLGNIAYYSQPRILMTNLHVCGNCHSFSKDAKIMGMDVDYANDKGSYFISPVSKHIDIRFDNIITWNDYNREDNEFTYGLLSQISPDGKYVLSTVKDRSIFVRIDNMDYSQLFFPIKGIIGVYDVKNKAFSALPGADDRNYCQSNAMWSPDGKTVLFAKAPVYHHRLAEKSSDVILPTEYANEFIEGKRGFKYDIYQIPFNDGKGGVALPLQGASQNGMSNFFPKYSPNGKWIVFTQANNFMLLQPDAKLYIIPASGGTPRLMNCNNPGTMNSWHSWSPNGKWLVFSSKARGFYTQLYLTHIDENGNDSPPILLENMIIRSRAANIPEFVNTKFENLEKLNEKFYDNDAYTLERSKEKLRIKDFPGALKELDKAIELNSKDISSINMRGLVKFELGKHQDALEDFNKVVAIDPTSFSAYHNRANAKILLKDYEGAIADFDMAIKLNPQSSIEYHRRGEARFEIGDYNGAIKDFTVSLQLNPKNEQALVTRGTSKYNVGDYKGAIKDYDKTLEINPRDSVALLKRGLSKMQLGLVESGCLDFKESLRLGYKEAQEYINKFCR
;
A
#
# COMPACT_ATOMS: atom_id res chain seq x y z
N MET A 1 46.16 -50.91 -45.75
CA MET A 1 47.30 -51.86 -45.60
C MET A 1 46.81 -53.30 -45.76
N LYS A 2 47.74 -54.26 -45.84
CA LYS A 2 47.53 -55.74 -45.89
C LYS A 2 46.54 -56.17 -44.77
N ALA A 3 45.48 -56.95 -45.02
CA ALA A 3 45.38 -58.39 -45.39
C ALA A 3 45.45 -59.33 -44.14
N SER A 4 44.99 -60.60 -44.14
CA SER A 4 44.73 -61.48 -45.30
C SER A 4 43.86 -62.74 -45.05
N LYS A 5 43.07 -63.14 -46.07
CA LYS A 5 42.88 -64.53 -46.61
C LYS A 5 42.20 -65.59 -45.70
N LYS A 6 41.62 -66.73 -46.16
CA LYS A 6 41.36 -67.45 -47.46
C LYS A 6 40.19 -68.45 -47.16
N SER A 7 39.49 -69.23 -48.01
CA SER A 7 39.10 -69.38 -49.44
C SER A 7 37.89 -70.38 -49.45
N LEU A 8 36.98 -70.55 -50.43
CA LEU A 8 37.06 -70.87 -51.87
C LEU A 8 37.87 -72.16 -52.19
N PRO A 9 37.53 -72.97 -53.24
CA PRO A 9 36.52 -72.82 -54.33
C PRO A 9 35.45 -73.97 -54.33
N GLY A 10 34.59 -74.26 -55.33
CA GLY A 10 34.16 -73.59 -56.58
C GLY A 10 33.74 -74.55 -57.72
N ASN A 11 32.93 -74.09 -58.70
CA ASN A 11 32.43 -74.74 -59.95
C ASN A 11 31.38 -75.89 -59.79
N GLN A 12 30.22 -75.92 -60.47
CA GLN A 12 29.85 -76.00 -61.92
C GLN A 12 30.21 -77.37 -62.57
N ILE A 13 29.42 -78.06 -63.44
CA ILE A 13 28.81 -77.68 -64.75
C ILE A 13 27.72 -78.71 -65.20
N LYS A 14 26.55 -78.27 -65.76
CA LYS A 14 25.63 -78.85 -66.81
C LYS A 14 25.22 -80.39 -66.73
N LYS A 15 24.30 -81.01 -67.51
CA LYS A 15 23.47 -80.71 -68.71
C LYS A 15 22.23 -81.68 -68.82
N GLN A 16 21.25 -81.33 -69.68
CA GLN A 16 20.29 -82.12 -70.55
C GLN A 16 20.24 -83.68 -70.50
N SER A 17 19.14 -84.42 -70.83
CA SER A 17 17.76 -84.10 -71.31
C SER A 17 16.83 -85.34 -71.56
N LYS A 18 15.53 -85.08 -71.78
CA LYS A 18 14.49 -85.83 -72.59
C LYS A 18 13.67 -87.00 -71.96
N LYS A 19 12.45 -87.16 -72.53
CA LYS A 19 11.32 -88.05 -72.16
C LYS A 19 11.41 -89.47 -72.76
N ILE A 20 10.63 -90.42 -72.22
CA ILE A 20 9.44 -91.09 -72.85
C ILE A 20 8.76 -92.00 -71.78
N GLU A 21 7.64 -92.66 -72.09
CA GLU A 21 6.62 -93.23 -71.18
C GLU A 21 6.41 -94.75 -71.41
N GLN A 22 5.66 -95.54 -70.61
CA GLN A 22 4.75 -95.19 -69.49
C GLN A 22 5.06 -96.03 -68.20
N THR A 23 4.26 -96.88 -67.51
CA THR A 23 2.87 -97.41 -67.60
C THR A 23 2.35 -97.76 -66.18
N THR A 24 1.62 -98.86 -65.95
CA THR A 24 0.97 -99.29 -64.67
C THR A 24 1.19 -100.81 -64.42
N PRO A 25 1.01 -101.41 -63.20
CA PRO A 25 0.12 -100.99 -62.09
C PRO A 25 0.58 -101.13 -60.61
N VAL A 26 -0.14 -100.39 -59.74
CA VAL A 26 -0.50 -100.65 -58.31
C VAL A 26 0.57 -100.99 -57.25
N LYS A 27 0.77 -100.05 -56.29
CA LYS A 27 0.62 -100.25 -54.83
C LYS A 27 0.60 -98.89 -54.08
N PRO A 28 -0.15 -98.71 -52.98
CA PRO A 28 -0.31 -97.41 -52.32
C PRO A 28 0.91 -97.01 -51.49
N LYS A 29 1.28 -95.72 -51.51
CA LYS A 29 2.31 -95.13 -50.62
C LYS A 29 1.82 -93.84 -49.96
N LYS A 30 2.16 -93.67 -48.68
CA LYS A 30 1.77 -92.53 -47.84
C LYS A 30 2.34 -91.22 -48.37
N LYS A 31 1.52 -90.15 -48.46
CA LYS A 31 1.99 -88.79 -48.78
C LYS A 31 2.92 -88.28 -47.67
N LYS A 32 4.18 -87.97 -48.00
CA LYS A 32 5.01 -87.10 -47.13
C LYS A 32 4.46 -85.67 -47.22
N LYS A 33 4.23 -85.02 -46.07
CA LYS A 33 4.01 -83.55 -46.02
C LYS A 33 5.34 -82.85 -46.28
N ASN A 34 5.33 -81.74 -47.02
CA ASN A 34 6.55 -80.97 -47.30
C ASN A 34 7.01 -80.24 -46.03
N LEU A 35 8.16 -80.65 -45.49
CA LEU A 35 8.77 -80.06 -44.30
C LEU A 35 9.14 -78.58 -44.54
N LEU A 36 9.59 -78.22 -45.75
CA LEU A 36 10.00 -76.87 -46.11
C LEU A 36 8.86 -75.84 -46.02
N THR A 37 7.65 -76.19 -46.50
CA THR A 37 6.46 -75.34 -46.36
C THR A 37 6.03 -75.19 -44.90
N TYR A 38 6.20 -76.24 -44.08
CA TYR A 38 5.88 -76.19 -42.65
C TYR A 38 6.88 -75.30 -41.89
N LEU A 39 8.18 -75.41 -42.21
CA LEU A 39 9.23 -74.54 -41.67
C LEU A 39 9.05 -73.08 -42.07
N LEU A 40 8.65 -72.80 -43.32
CA LEU A 40 8.34 -71.43 -43.76
C LEU A 40 7.11 -70.85 -43.04
N SER A 41 6.02 -71.62 -42.87
CA SER A 41 4.86 -71.15 -42.10
C SER A 41 5.20 -70.97 -40.61
N VAL A 42 6.01 -71.86 -40.02
CA VAL A 42 6.49 -71.70 -38.64
C VAL A 42 7.40 -70.49 -38.51
N LEU A 43 8.29 -70.21 -39.48
CA LEU A 43 9.14 -69.01 -39.46
C LEU A 43 8.30 -67.73 -39.58
N VAL A 44 7.25 -67.71 -40.42
CA VAL A 44 6.32 -66.57 -40.50
C VAL A 44 5.52 -66.41 -39.21
N ILE A 45 5.05 -67.49 -38.59
CA ILE A 45 4.37 -67.45 -37.28
C ILE A 45 5.33 -66.98 -36.18
N ILE A 46 6.61 -67.38 -36.22
CA ILE A 46 7.63 -66.89 -35.28
C ILE A 46 7.93 -65.41 -35.52
N ILE A 47 8.07 -64.95 -36.77
CA ILE A 47 8.34 -63.53 -37.07
C ILE A 47 7.13 -62.64 -36.70
N LEU A 48 5.91 -63.08 -37.01
CA LEU A 48 4.69 -62.40 -36.58
C LEU A 48 4.52 -62.43 -35.05
N GLY A 49 4.86 -63.56 -34.41
CA GLY A 49 4.83 -63.70 -32.95
C GLY A 49 5.90 -62.84 -32.25
N PHE A 50 7.11 -62.75 -32.81
CA PHE A 50 8.19 -61.91 -32.29
C PHE A 50 7.93 -60.43 -32.57
N GLY A 51 7.30 -60.09 -33.71
CA GLY A 51 6.82 -58.73 -34.00
C GLY A 51 5.70 -58.32 -33.06
N ALA A 52 4.71 -59.18 -32.83
CA ALA A 52 3.64 -58.95 -31.87
C ALA A 52 4.19 -58.85 -30.43
N TRP A 53 5.12 -59.72 -30.04
CA TRP A 53 5.80 -59.69 -28.74
C TRP A 53 6.63 -58.41 -28.57
N TYR A 54 7.41 -58.03 -29.57
CA TYR A 54 8.22 -56.81 -29.56
C TYR A 54 7.36 -55.54 -29.51
N ILE A 55 6.20 -55.52 -30.17
CA ILE A 55 5.22 -54.44 -30.04
C ILE A 55 4.64 -54.44 -28.62
N PHE A 56 4.05 -55.55 -28.18
CA PHE A 56 3.34 -55.67 -26.91
C PHE A 56 4.21 -55.43 -25.66
N PHE A 57 5.54 -55.59 -25.76
CA PHE A 57 6.49 -55.28 -24.68
C PHE A 57 7.25 -53.95 -24.86
N ASN A 58 7.02 -53.17 -25.94
CA ASN A 58 7.64 -51.84 -26.12
C ASN A 58 6.64 -50.70 -26.41
N THR A 59 5.36 -50.96 -26.67
CA THR A 59 4.32 -49.93 -26.61
C THR A 59 4.10 -49.54 -25.15
N ASP A 60 4.15 -48.25 -24.84
CA ASP A 60 3.71 -47.76 -23.53
C ASP A 60 2.18 -47.98 -23.45
N GLU A 61 1.64 -48.37 -22.29
CA GLU A 61 0.19 -48.49 -22.12
C GLU A 61 -0.50 -47.15 -22.44
N ARG A 62 0.21 -46.04 -22.20
CA ARG A 62 -0.19 -44.66 -22.54
C ARG A 62 -0.40 -44.45 -24.05
N ASP A 63 0.22 -45.23 -24.92
CA ASP A 63 -0.02 -45.20 -26.37
C ASP A 63 -1.41 -45.75 -26.75
N LEU A 64 -1.92 -46.74 -26.00
CA LEU A 64 -3.25 -47.33 -26.23
C LEU A 64 -4.36 -46.32 -25.91
N TYR A 65 -4.23 -45.59 -24.81
CA TYR A 65 -5.14 -44.48 -24.48
C TYR A 65 -5.01 -43.35 -25.51
N ALA A 66 -3.80 -43.04 -25.99
CA ALA A 66 -3.59 -42.04 -27.03
C ALA A 66 -4.31 -42.39 -28.34
N GLU A 67 -4.23 -43.65 -28.79
CA GLU A 67 -5.02 -44.11 -29.94
C GLU A 67 -6.52 -44.04 -29.68
N HIS A 68 -6.99 -44.37 -28.47
CA HIS A 68 -8.41 -44.31 -28.12
C HIS A 68 -8.96 -42.88 -28.26
N ILE A 69 -8.28 -41.87 -27.69
CA ILE A 69 -8.71 -40.47 -27.79
C ILE A 69 -8.80 -40.01 -29.25
N LEU A 70 -7.82 -40.38 -30.07
CA LEU A 70 -7.77 -39.96 -31.48
C LEU A 70 -8.76 -40.68 -32.38
N LYS A 71 -9.18 -41.91 -32.04
CA LYS A 71 -10.11 -42.73 -32.84
C LYS A 71 -11.57 -42.60 -32.40
N SER A 72 -11.81 -42.58 -31.09
CA SER A 72 -13.15 -42.60 -30.47
C SER A 72 -13.58 -41.25 -29.90
N GLY A 73 -12.64 -40.32 -29.69
CA GLY A 73 -12.85 -39.11 -28.92
C GLY A 73 -12.83 -39.35 -27.41
N LEU A 74 -13.35 -38.38 -26.66
CA LEU A 74 -13.64 -38.50 -25.24
C LEU A 74 -15.16 -38.52 -25.04
N ASN A 75 -15.65 -39.59 -24.41
CA ASN A 75 -16.98 -39.62 -23.81
C ASN A 75 -16.81 -39.40 -22.32
N GLY A 76 -17.49 -38.40 -21.76
CA GLY A 76 -17.32 -38.05 -20.35
C GLY A 76 -18.11 -36.82 -19.92
N SER A 77 -18.24 -36.69 -18.60
CA SER A 77 -18.89 -35.63 -17.83
C SER A 77 -17.88 -34.67 -17.18
N LEU A 78 -16.59 -35.03 -17.19
CA LEU A 78 -15.49 -34.32 -16.53
C LEU A 78 -15.33 -32.87 -17.01
N ALA A 79 -15.44 -31.93 -16.08
CA ALA A 79 -15.29 -30.51 -16.30
C ALA A 79 -13.88 -30.05 -15.89
N ILE A 80 -13.04 -29.66 -16.85
CA ILE A 80 -11.78 -28.96 -16.53
C ILE A 80 -12.14 -27.54 -16.10
N THR A 81 -12.06 -27.26 -14.80
CA THR A 81 -12.49 -26.00 -14.18
C THR A 81 -11.41 -24.93 -14.24
N TYR A 82 -10.14 -25.30 -14.48
CA TYR A 82 -9.06 -24.37 -14.79
C TYR A 82 -7.88 -25.07 -15.49
N PRO A 83 -7.19 -24.46 -16.48
CA PRO A 83 -7.52 -23.22 -17.19
C PRO A 83 -8.91 -23.26 -17.84
N LEU A 84 -9.44 -22.08 -18.21
CA LEU A 84 -10.71 -22.03 -18.93
C LEU A 84 -10.49 -22.30 -20.42
N ASN A 85 -11.55 -22.72 -21.10
CA ASN A 85 -11.47 -23.04 -22.53
C ASN A 85 -11.14 -21.80 -23.36
N ASN A 86 -10.11 -21.92 -24.21
CA ASN A 86 -9.44 -20.85 -24.97
C ASN A 86 -8.57 -19.88 -24.13
N SER A 87 -8.12 -20.27 -22.93
CA SER A 87 -7.08 -19.50 -22.20
C SER A 87 -5.80 -19.36 -23.03
N ILE A 88 -5.26 -18.13 -23.07
CA ILE A 88 -4.01 -17.78 -23.76
C ILE A 88 -2.94 -17.49 -22.72
N PHE A 89 -1.75 -18.08 -22.89
CA PHE A 89 -0.62 -17.98 -21.96
C PHE A 89 0.58 -17.25 -22.59
N PRO A 90 1.33 -16.42 -21.82
CA PRO A 90 2.58 -15.84 -22.29
C PRO A 90 3.65 -16.91 -22.55
N PRO A 91 4.52 -16.75 -23.56
CA PRO A 91 5.58 -17.71 -23.88
C PRO A 91 6.58 -17.91 -22.73
N GLU A 92 6.80 -16.90 -21.90
CA GLU A 92 7.71 -16.98 -20.77
C GLU A 92 7.09 -17.56 -19.48
N ILE A 93 5.76 -17.75 -19.39
CA ILE A 93 5.11 -18.06 -18.10
C ILE A 93 5.54 -19.41 -17.51
N ALA A 94 5.67 -19.47 -16.18
CA ALA A 94 5.80 -20.72 -15.42
C ALA A 94 4.54 -21.60 -15.56
N SER A 95 4.67 -22.91 -15.35
CA SER A 95 3.58 -23.86 -15.63
C SER A 95 2.31 -23.59 -14.81
N PRO A 96 1.12 -23.58 -15.41
CA PRO A 96 -0.14 -23.51 -14.68
C PRO A 96 -0.47 -24.86 -14.05
N THR A 97 -1.27 -24.84 -12.98
CA THR A 97 -1.94 -26.03 -12.46
C THR A 97 -3.26 -26.21 -13.20
N PHE A 98 -3.43 -27.32 -13.92
CA PHE A 98 -4.71 -27.81 -14.41
C PHE A 98 -5.52 -28.40 -13.25
N ILE A 99 -6.81 -28.12 -13.20
CA ILE A 99 -7.74 -28.58 -12.15
C ILE A 99 -9.02 -29.02 -12.85
N TRP A 100 -9.60 -30.13 -12.41
CA TRP A 100 -10.87 -30.63 -12.93
C TRP A 100 -11.79 -31.11 -11.83
N GLU A 101 -13.08 -31.01 -12.10
CA GLU A 101 -14.13 -31.66 -11.36
C GLU A 101 -14.65 -32.83 -12.22
N ASP A 102 -14.78 -33.97 -11.58
CA ASP A 102 -15.35 -35.18 -12.15
C ASP A 102 -16.50 -35.56 -11.23
N PRO A 103 -17.76 -35.55 -11.72
CA PRO A 103 -18.96 -35.73 -10.91
C PRO A 103 -19.18 -37.19 -10.47
N ASP A 104 -18.45 -38.12 -11.08
CA ASP A 104 -18.47 -39.52 -10.73
C ASP A 104 -17.50 -39.79 -9.56
N ASN A 105 -17.89 -40.68 -8.64
CA ASN A 105 -17.15 -40.95 -7.39
C ASN A 105 -16.29 -42.23 -7.49
N TYR A 106 -15.82 -42.59 -8.69
CA TYR A 106 -14.95 -43.74 -8.90
C TYR A 106 -13.48 -43.42 -8.58
N THR A 107 -12.74 -44.42 -8.11
CA THR A 107 -11.30 -44.32 -7.84
C THR A 107 -10.50 -44.45 -9.13
N TYR A 108 -10.38 -43.36 -9.87
CA TYR A 108 -9.54 -43.28 -11.07
C TYR A 108 -8.07 -43.02 -10.75
N GLN A 109 -7.19 -43.50 -11.61
CA GLN A 109 -5.92 -42.84 -11.90
C GLN A 109 -6.11 -41.90 -13.09
N TRP A 110 -5.35 -40.81 -13.14
CA TRP A 110 -5.50 -39.77 -14.15
C TRP A 110 -4.28 -39.68 -15.06
N LEU A 111 -4.52 -39.36 -16.34
CA LEU A 111 -3.49 -38.96 -17.29
C LEU A 111 -3.87 -37.64 -17.97
N ALA A 112 -2.86 -36.79 -18.19
CA ALA A 112 -2.97 -35.58 -18.98
C ALA A 112 -2.26 -35.77 -20.32
N MET A 113 -2.97 -35.55 -21.43
CA MET A 113 -2.52 -35.87 -22.79
C MET A 113 -2.68 -34.66 -23.72
N ILE A 114 -1.58 -34.15 -24.25
CA ILE A 114 -1.57 -32.97 -25.12
C ILE A 114 -1.70 -33.39 -26.57
N GLU A 115 -2.79 -32.99 -27.20
CA GLU A 115 -3.01 -33.10 -28.63
C GLU A 115 -2.47 -31.85 -29.34
N SER A 116 -1.64 -32.04 -30.37
CA SER A 116 -1.26 -30.98 -31.31
C SER A 116 -1.14 -31.55 -32.72
N GLU A 117 -1.82 -30.91 -33.66
CA GLU A 117 -1.92 -31.31 -35.07
C GLU A 117 -2.48 -32.74 -35.27
N GLY A 118 -3.58 -33.05 -34.58
CA GLY A 118 -4.33 -34.31 -34.73
C GLY A 118 -3.59 -35.55 -34.21
N LYS A 119 -2.63 -35.36 -33.30
CA LYS A 119 -1.86 -36.43 -32.63
C LYS A 119 -1.61 -36.06 -31.19
N ILE A 120 -1.59 -37.04 -30.29
CA ILE A 120 -0.99 -36.86 -28.96
C ILE A 120 0.52 -36.68 -29.14
N ARG A 121 1.08 -35.66 -28.48
CA ARG A 121 2.49 -35.25 -28.57
C ARG A 121 3.21 -35.26 -27.22
N PHE A 122 2.44 -35.33 -26.14
CA PHE A 122 2.92 -35.43 -24.76
C PHE A 122 1.86 -36.17 -23.94
N THR A 123 2.32 -37.02 -23.03
CA THR A 123 1.49 -37.66 -22.00
C THR A 123 2.21 -37.54 -20.66
N SER A 124 1.48 -37.23 -19.59
CA SER A 124 2.03 -37.20 -18.23
C SER A 124 2.39 -38.60 -17.70
N ASP A 125 3.07 -38.63 -16.56
CA ASP A 125 2.97 -39.79 -15.67
C ASP A 125 1.58 -39.87 -15.04
N TYR A 126 1.27 -41.01 -14.41
CA TYR A 126 0.00 -41.24 -13.72
C TYR A 126 -0.16 -40.29 -12.53
N LEU A 127 -1.35 -39.74 -12.36
CA LEU A 127 -1.69 -38.78 -11.29
C LEU A 127 -2.80 -39.36 -10.43
N ASP A 128 -2.68 -39.27 -9.10
CA ASP A 128 -3.69 -39.75 -8.14
C ASP A 128 -4.60 -38.62 -7.58
N GLU A 129 -4.41 -37.37 -8.03
CA GLU A 129 -5.22 -36.21 -7.61
C GLU A 129 -5.99 -35.59 -8.79
N LYS A 130 -7.16 -34.96 -8.54
CA LYS A 130 -7.96 -34.22 -9.55
C LYS A 130 -7.33 -32.86 -9.97
N LYS A 131 -5.99 -32.82 -10.07
CA LYS A 131 -5.18 -31.66 -10.48
C LYS A 131 -3.84 -32.11 -11.09
N TRP A 132 -3.26 -31.31 -11.99
CA TRP A 132 -1.96 -31.55 -12.61
C TRP A 132 -1.18 -30.26 -12.77
N LYS A 133 0.08 -30.21 -12.34
CA LYS A 133 1.00 -29.12 -12.67
C LYS A 133 2.19 -29.74 -13.41
N PRO A 134 2.39 -29.46 -14.71
CA PRO A 134 3.57 -29.92 -15.44
C PRO A 134 4.83 -29.39 -14.75
N ASP A 135 5.91 -30.17 -14.73
CA ASP A 135 7.21 -29.64 -14.31
C ASP A 135 7.75 -28.61 -15.34
N SER A 136 8.88 -27.97 -15.06
CA SER A 136 9.45 -26.97 -15.96
C SER A 136 9.96 -27.57 -17.28
N SER A 137 10.49 -28.78 -17.29
CA SER A 137 10.95 -29.49 -18.49
C SER A 137 9.78 -29.86 -19.39
N ASP A 138 8.73 -30.43 -18.81
CA ASP A 138 7.49 -30.77 -19.51
C ASP A 138 6.76 -29.54 -20.00
N TRP A 139 6.72 -28.46 -19.22
CA TRP A 139 6.08 -27.23 -19.66
C TRP A 139 6.77 -26.58 -20.86
N GLU A 140 8.11 -26.57 -20.92
CA GLU A 140 8.80 -26.08 -22.14
C GLU A 140 8.50 -26.96 -23.36
N LYS A 141 8.41 -28.31 -23.19
CA LYS A 141 7.95 -29.21 -24.27
C LYS A 141 6.55 -28.81 -24.74
N ILE A 142 5.60 -28.66 -23.80
CA ILE A 142 4.19 -28.31 -24.09
C ILE A 142 4.09 -26.93 -24.76
N LYS A 143 4.88 -25.95 -24.33
CA LYS A 143 4.90 -24.62 -24.98
C LYS A 143 5.38 -24.67 -26.42
N SER A 144 6.41 -25.48 -26.72
CA SER A 144 6.90 -25.67 -28.09
C SER A 144 5.84 -26.23 -29.05
N LEU A 145 4.91 -27.05 -28.55
CA LEU A 145 3.81 -27.65 -29.34
C LEU A 145 2.67 -26.66 -29.69
N SER A 146 2.65 -25.50 -29.03
CA SER A 146 1.54 -24.53 -29.05
C SER A 146 1.98 -23.10 -29.42
N THR A 147 3.22 -22.93 -29.89
CA THR A 147 3.79 -21.62 -30.27
C THR A 147 2.94 -20.96 -31.36
N GLY A 148 2.08 -19.99 -30.98
CA GLY A 148 1.10 -19.34 -31.85
C GLY A 148 -0.10 -20.21 -32.28
N LYS A 149 -0.25 -21.43 -31.74
CA LYS A 149 -1.22 -22.46 -32.16
C LYS A 149 -2.04 -23.00 -30.99
N ASP A 150 -3.31 -23.32 -31.26
CA ASP A 150 -4.15 -24.04 -30.31
C ASP A 150 -3.63 -25.47 -30.08
N ILE A 151 -3.64 -25.92 -28.83
CA ILE A 151 -3.50 -27.33 -28.44
C ILE A 151 -4.69 -27.76 -27.58
N THR A 152 -5.02 -29.05 -27.63
CA THR A 152 -6.04 -29.64 -26.74
C THR A 152 -5.34 -30.32 -25.57
N VAL A 153 -5.63 -29.91 -24.35
CA VAL A 153 -5.27 -30.66 -23.14
C VAL A 153 -6.44 -31.59 -22.82
N ASN A 154 -6.20 -32.89 -22.96
CA ASN A 154 -7.17 -33.93 -22.62
C ASN A 154 -6.82 -34.47 -21.23
N ILE A 155 -7.81 -34.59 -20.35
CA ILE A 155 -7.69 -35.25 -19.05
C ILE A 155 -8.57 -36.49 -19.09
N ILE A 156 -8.02 -37.65 -18.74
CA ILE A 156 -8.74 -38.93 -18.73
C ILE A 156 -8.65 -39.63 -17.38
N GLY A 157 -9.77 -40.21 -16.94
CA GLY A 157 -9.88 -41.11 -15.81
C GLY A 157 -9.86 -42.55 -16.28
N ILE A 158 -8.90 -43.32 -15.77
CA ILE A 158 -8.70 -44.74 -16.06
C ILE A 158 -8.84 -45.55 -14.76
N ALA A 159 -9.42 -46.75 -14.83
CA ALA A 159 -9.48 -47.64 -13.68
C ALA A 159 -8.18 -48.46 -13.60
N LYS A 160 -7.66 -48.70 -12.39
CA LYS A 160 -6.43 -49.49 -12.15
C LYS A 160 -6.58 -50.99 -12.47
N GLU A 161 -7.75 -51.40 -12.96
CA GLU A 161 -8.22 -52.77 -13.09
C GLU A 161 -8.55 -53.17 -14.55
N GLU A 162 -8.73 -52.21 -15.46
CA GLU A 162 -8.98 -52.46 -16.91
C GLU A 162 -8.06 -51.60 -17.81
N PRO A 163 -6.81 -52.04 -18.05
CA PRO A 163 -5.87 -51.41 -18.98
C PRO A 163 -6.47 -51.10 -20.36
N GLY A 164 -6.21 -49.90 -20.87
CA GLY A 164 -6.65 -49.41 -22.18
C GLY A 164 -8.09 -48.85 -22.23
N ARG A 165 -8.82 -48.85 -21.10
CA ARG A 165 -10.20 -48.31 -21.02
C ARG A 165 -10.25 -46.92 -20.39
N ILE A 166 -10.79 -45.96 -21.12
CA ILE A 166 -11.18 -44.63 -20.61
C ILE A 166 -12.59 -44.74 -20.02
N TYR A 167 -12.80 -44.24 -18.80
CA TYR A 167 -14.09 -44.27 -18.11
C TYR A 167 -14.78 -42.91 -18.07
N ASN A 168 -14.02 -41.86 -17.78
CA ASN A 168 -14.46 -40.47 -17.88
C ASN A 168 -13.33 -39.65 -18.52
N GLY A 169 -13.65 -38.51 -19.11
CA GLY A 169 -12.65 -37.64 -19.72
C GLY A 169 -13.23 -36.30 -20.17
N GLY A 170 -12.39 -35.27 -20.11
CA GLY A 170 -12.73 -33.91 -20.49
C GLY A 170 -11.56 -33.25 -21.20
N LYS A 171 -11.83 -32.15 -21.89
CA LYS A 171 -10.80 -31.45 -22.68
C LYS A 171 -10.94 -29.95 -22.64
N VAL A 172 -9.80 -29.27 -22.64
CA VAL A 172 -9.70 -27.80 -22.68
C VAL A 172 -8.73 -27.39 -23.79
N LYS A 173 -9.10 -26.41 -24.59
CA LYS A 173 -8.21 -25.79 -25.57
C LYS A 173 -7.42 -24.66 -24.90
N ILE A 174 -6.11 -24.63 -25.11
CA ILE A 174 -5.24 -23.52 -24.70
C ILE A 174 -4.32 -23.10 -25.85
N ARG A 175 -3.71 -21.92 -25.73
CA ARG A 175 -2.72 -21.40 -26.69
C ARG A 175 -1.55 -20.74 -25.97
N ILE A 176 -0.33 -20.93 -26.45
CA ILE A 176 0.81 -20.08 -26.09
C ILE A 176 0.93 -18.95 -27.10
N SER A 177 0.92 -17.71 -26.61
CA SER A 177 1.03 -16.52 -27.44
C SER A 177 2.44 -16.34 -28.00
N MET A 178 2.55 -15.60 -29.10
CA MET A 178 3.83 -15.01 -29.53
C MET A 178 4.13 -13.71 -28.77
N ASP A 179 3.12 -13.07 -28.18
CA ASP A 179 3.27 -11.86 -27.40
C ASP A 179 3.81 -12.19 -26.00
N SER A 180 5.09 -11.92 -25.77
CA SER A 180 5.68 -11.87 -24.42
C SER A 180 5.02 -10.76 -23.57
N VAL A 181 5.00 -10.94 -22.26
CA VAL A 181 4.64 -9.89 -21.29
C VAL A 181 5.81 -8.92 -21.12
N GLY A 182 7.04 -9.43 -21.06
CA GLY A 182 8.28 -8.64 -21.17
C GLY A 182 8.62 -7.74 -19.98
N ALA A 183 7.80 -7.73 -18.92
CA ALA A 183 7.93 -6.84 -17.77
C ALA A 183 7.57 -7.54 -16.44
N PRO A 184 8.26 -7.24 -15.34
CA PRO A 184 7.84 -7.63 -14.01
C PRO A 184 6.63 -6.82 -13.52
N ILE A 185 5.89 -7.39 -12.57
CA ILE A 185 4.72 -6.76 -11.93
C ILE A 185 5.10 -6.32 -10.51
N PHE A 186 5.00 -5.03 -10.24
CA PHE A 186 5.07 -4.47 -8.89
C PHE A 186 3.67 -4.46 -8.27
N PHE A 187 3.52 -4.87 -7.00
CA PHE A 187 2.22 -4.91 -6.33
C PHE A 187 2.30 -4.88 -4.80
N ARG A 188 1.17 -4.58 -4.16
CA ARG A 188 1.01 -4.52 -2.69
C ARG A 188 0.36 -5.79 -2.16
N ALA A 189 1.02 -6.50 -1.24
CA ALA A 189 0.49 -7.68 -0.57
C ALA A 189 0.04 -7.32 0.86
N VAL A 190 -1.27 -7.40 1.13
CA VAL A 190 -1.95 -6.89 2.35
C VAL A 190 -2.66 -8.05 3.06
N THR A 191 -2.59 -8.17 4.39
CA THR A 191 -3.36 -9.20 5.14
C THR A 191 -4.84 -8.78 5.29
N LEU A 192 -5.74 -9.74 5.49
CA LEU A 192 -7.17 -9.48 5.73
C LEU A 192 -7.59 -9.95 7.14
N PRO A 193 -8.63 -9.35 7.76
CA PRO A 193 -9.43 -8.22 7.28
C PRO A 193 -8.62 -6.91 7.24
N PHE A 194 -9.04 -5.96 6.41
CA PHE A 194 -8.29 -4.70 6.22
C PHE A 194 -8.04 -3.94 7.53
N GLY A 195 -9.00 -3.92 8.46
CA GLY A 195 -8.83 -3.28 9.77
C GLY A 195 -7.60 -3.78 10.53
N PHE A 196 -7.37 -5.10 10.55
CA PHE A 196 -6.16 -5.68 11.16
C PHE A 196 -4.89 -5.21 10.47
N ALA A 197 -4.86 -5.13 9.13
CA ALA A 197 -3.68 -4.67 8.39
C ALA A 197 -3.43 -3.17 8.55
N ALA A 198 -4.47 -2.36 8.75
CA ALA A 198 -4.35 -0.94 9.09
C ALA A 198 -3.74 -0.73 10.50
N ASP A 199 -4.07 -1.61 11.46
CA ASP A 199 -3.45 -1.62 12.79
C ASP A 199 -2.06 -2.29 12.82
N ASN A 200 -1.72 -3.10 11.81
CA ASN A 200 -0.51 -3.91 11.73
C ASN A 200 0.20 -3.74 10.39
N LEU A 201 0.63 -2.52 10.10
CA LEU A 201 1.26 -2.10 8.84
C LEU A 201 2.53 -2.91 8.50
N GLN A 202 3.25 -3.40 9.52
CA GLN A 202 4.38 -4.33 9.38
C GLN A 202 4.03 -5.65 8.68
N THR A 203 2.73 -6.00 8.60
CA THR A 203 2.28 -7.18 7.86
C THR A 203 2.15 -6.95 6.35
N ILE A 204 2.13 -5.69 5.90
CA ILE A 204 2.07 -5.31 4.49
C ILE A 204 3.46 -5.41 3.86
N SER A 205 3.53 -5.90 2.62
CA SER A 205 4.78 -5.93 1.84
C SER A 205 4.56 -5.48 0.40
N TRP A 206 5.50 -4.71 -0.13
CA TRP A 206 5.58 -4.37 -1.55
C TRP A 206 6.52 -5.34 -2.26
N ARG A 207 6.07 -5.88 -3.40
CA ARG A 207 6.76 -6.97 -4.06
C ARG A 207 6.87 -6.79 -5.57
N LEU A 208 7.90 -7.43 -6.15
CA LEU A 208 8.14 -7.52 -7.57
C LEU A 208 8.05 -9.00 -7.99
N GLY A 209 7.09 -9.32 -8.86
CA GLY A 209 6.91 -10.64 -9.43
C GLY A 209 7.41 -10.70 -10.88
N ASN A 210 8.00 -11.84 -11.26
CA ASN A 210 8.30 -12.18 -12.65
C ASN A 210 7.46 -13.41 -13.01
N ILE A 211 6.66 -13.35 -14.07
CA ILE A 211 5.73 -14.43 -14.44
C ILE A 211 6.43 -15.73 -14.88
N ALA A 212 7.71 -15.66 -15.24
CA ALA A 212 8.52 -16.81 -15.65
C ALA A 212 9.10 -17.61 -14.47
N TYR A 213 9.05 -17.08 -13.25
CA TYR A 213 9.74 -17.67 -12.10
C TYR A 213 8.81 -18.57 -11.27
N TYR A 214 9.29 -19.77 -10.93
CA TYR A 214 8.61 -20.67 -9.99
C TYR A 214 8.76 -20.24 -8.52
N SER A 215 9.66 -19.29 -8.24
CA SER A 215 9.87 -18.72 -6.90
C SER A 215 8.81 -17.66 -6.55
N GLN A 216 8.65 -17.44 -5.23
CA GLN A 216 7.82 -16.34 -4.71
C GLN A 216 8.35 -14.97 -5.17
N PRO A 217 7.47 -13.93 -5.25
CA PRO A 217 7.86 -12.60 -5.70
C PRO A 217 8.86 -11.95 -4.72
N ARG A 218 9.87 -11.26 -5.26
CA ARG A 218 10.88 -10.54 -4.46
C ARG A 218 10.19 -9.51 -3.59
N ILE A 219 10.46 -9.54 -2.28
CA ILE A 219 10.08 -8.45 -1.38
C ILE A 219 11.01 -7.27 -1.65
N LEU A 220 10.45 -6.15 -2.12
CA LEU A 220 11.20 -4.90 -2.27
C LEU A 220 11.14 -4.05 -1.00
N MET A 221 10.03 -4.14 -0.26
CA MET A 221 9.82 -3.36 0.97
C MET A 221 8.84 -4.07 1.92
N THR A 222 9.12 -3.96 3.22
CA THR A 222 8.33 -4.41 4.38
C THR A 222 8.49 -3.39 5.47
N ASN A 223 7.59 -3.39 6.47
CA ASN A 223 7.67 -2.49 7.62
C ASN A 223 7.63 -1.00 7.25
N LEU A 224 7.17 -0.66 6.04
CA LEU A 224 6.78 0.71 5.69
C LEU A 224 5.87 1.19 6.82
N HIS A 225 6.27 2.24 7.53
CA HIS A 225 5.63 2.62 8.80
C HIS A 225 4.16 3.08 8.66
N VAL A 226 3.65 3.08 7.42
CA VAL A 226 2.49 3.78 6.92
C VAL A 226 1.89 3.05 5.70
N CYS A 227 0.63 3.29 5.36
CA CYS A 227 -0.02 2.62 4.23
C CYS A 227 0.17 3.40 2.92
N GLY A 228 1.20 3.08 2.13
CA GLY A 228 1.33 3.61 0.78
C GLY A 228 0.14 3.20 -0.10
N ASN A 229 -0.60 4.16 -0.64
CA ASN A 229 -1.93 3.95 -1.20
C ASN A 229 -1.97 3.74 -2.72
N CYS A 230 -1.24 4.53 -3.50
CA CYS A 230 -1.03 4.36 -4.94
C CYS A 230 0.44 4.59 -5.33
N HIS A 231 0.77 4.17 -6.54
CA HIS A 231 2.08 4.38 -7.16
C HIS A 231 1.92 4.50 -8.67
N SER A 232 3.00 4.91 -9.34
CA SER A 232 3.09 5.04 -10.78
C SER A 232 4.55 5.09 -11.24
N PHE A 233 4.78 4.86 -12.52
CA PHE A 233 6.08 4.98 -13.16
C PHE A 233 5.97 5.84 -14.42
N SER A 234 7.06 6.51 -14.80
CA SER A 234 7.18 7.10 -16.15
C SER A 234 7.08 6.00 -17.22
N LYS A 235 6.75 6.35 -18.47
CA LYS A 235 6.50 5.40 -19.56
C LYS A 235 7.71 4.49 -19.87
N ASP A 236 8.90 4.99 -19.60
CA ASP A 236 10.19 4.31 -19.73
C ASP A 236 10.70 3.71 -18.42
N ALA A 237 9.88 3.72 -17.36
CA ALA A 237 10.18 3.32 -15.99
C ALA A 237 11.52 3.85 -15.44
N LYS A 238 11.91 5.08 -15.83
CA LYS A 238 13.07 5.78 -15.26
C LYS A 238 12.75 6.58 -14.01
N ILE A 239 11.50 7.01 -13.79
CA ILE A 239 11.05 7.69 -12.58
C ILE A 239 9.93 6.86 -11.94
N MET A 240 9.97 6.70 -10.62
CA MET A 240 8.90 6.14 -9.80
C MET A 240 8.31 7.25 -8.94
N GLY A 241 6.97 7.25 -8.83
CA GLY A 241 6.26 8.04 -7.85
C GLY A 241 5.34 7.16 -7.00
N MET A 242 5.27 7.38 -5.68
CA MET A 242 4.44 6.60 -4.77
C MET A 242 3.98 7.40 -3.56
N ASP A 243 2.70 7.23 -3.20
CA ASP A 243 2.14 7.76 -1.96
C ASP A 243 2.87 7.11 -0.77
N VAL A 244 3.39 7.95 0.10
CA VAL A 244 3.96 7.57 1.40
C VAL A 244 3.27 8.42 2.47
N ASP A 245 3.72 8.31 3.70
CA ASP A 245 3.23 9.14 4.79
C ASP A 245 4.44 9.41 5.69
N TYR A 246 4.86 10.66 5.67
CA TYR A 246 6.11 11.12 6.26
C TYR A 246 5.77 11.88 7.54
N ALA A 247 6.19 11.32 8.68
CA ALA A 247 5.92 11.88 10.00
C ALA A 247 4.43 12.19 10.28
N ASN A 248 3.53 11.29 9.87
CA ASN A 248 2.08 11.40 9.96
C ASN A 248 1.42 12.32 8.90
N ASP A 249 2.20 12.98 8.02
CA ASP A 249 1.68 13.70 6.86
C ASP A 249 1.24 12.73 5.75
N LYS A 250 -0.07 12.51 5.71
CA LYS A 250 -0.77 11.63 4.76
C LYS A 250 -0.75 12.12 3.32
N GLY A 251 -0.42 13.39 3.09
CA GLY A 251 -0.29 14.00 1.77
C GLY A 251 1.07 13.76 1.11
N SER A 252 1.93 12.91 1.68
CA SER A 252 3.31 12.75 1.23
C SER A 252 3.42 11.89 -0.03
N TYR A 253 4.19 12.34 -1.02
CA TYR A 253 4.45 11.61 -2.25
C TYR A 253 5.95 11.63 -2.55
N PHE A 254 6.58 10.45 -2.66
CA PHE A 254 7.99 10.38 -3.06
C PHE A 254 8.11 10.31 -4.58
N ILE A 255 9.12 10.96 -5.14
CA ILE A 255 9.43 10.99 -6.58
C ILE A 255 10.93 10.74 -6.74
N SER A 256 11.32 9.59 -7.27
CA SER A 256 12.74 9.20 -7.35
C SER A 256 13.09 8.49 -8.67
N PRO A 257 14.31 8.68 -9.21
CA PRO A 257 14.82 7.85 -10.29
C PRO A 257 14.83 6.36 -9.92
N VAL A 258 14.30 5.52 -10.82
CA VAL A 258 14.33 4.07 -10.68
C VAL A 258 15.77 3.59 -10.77
N SER A 259 16.16 2.84 -9.74
CA SER A 259 17.50 2.32 -9.56
C SER A 259 17.45 1.03 -8.75
N LYS A 260 18.53 0.25 -8.79
CA LYS A 260 18.60 -1.08 -8.18
C LYS A 260 18.23 -1.07 -6.68
N HIS A 261 18.65 -0.04 -5.96
CA HIS A 261 18.15 0.30 -4.63
C HIS A 261 17.63 1.74 -4.66
N ILE A 262 16.34 1.94 -4.42
CA ILE A 262 15.73 3.27 -4.30
C ILE A 262 15.70 3.63 -2.81
N ASP A 263 16.39 4.70 -2.43
CA ASP A 263 16.25 5.29 -1.09
C ASP A 263 15.10 6.31 -1.09
N ILE A 264 14.14 6.15 -0.16
CA ILE A 264 13.08 7.12 0.09
C ILE A 264 13.56 8.06 1.20
N ARG A 265 13.66 9.36 0.91
CA ARG A 265 14.36 10.37 1.73
C ARG A 265 13.65 11.71 1.67
N PHE A 266 13.90 12.59 2.64
CA PHE A 266 13.28 13.92 2.66
C PHE A 266 13.54 14.75 1.39
N ASP A 267 14.72 14.66 0.77
CA ASP A 267 15.05 15.40 -0.45
C ASP A 267 14.28 14.94 -1.71
N ASN A 268 13.61 13.78 -1.67
CA ASN A 268 12.82 13.23 -2.76
C ASN A 268 11.33 13.03 -2.43
N ILE A 269 10.83 13.72 -1.39
CA ILE A 269 9.42 13.77 -1.01
C ILE A 269 8.84 15.16 -1.26
N ILE A 270 7.57 15.22 -1.66
CA ILE A 270 6.71 16.40 -1.59
C ILE A 270 5.55 16.11 -0.63
N THR A 271 4.89 17.14 -0.12
CA THR A 271 3.56 16.99 0.48
C THR A 271 2.51 17.79 -0.27
N TRP A 272 1.37 17.15 -0.54
CA TRP A 272 0.19 17.83 -1.09
C TRP A 272 -0.40 18.85 -0.10
N ASN A 273 -0.06 18.80 1.20
CA ASN A 273 -0.48 19.82 2.18
C ASN A 273 0.22 21.19 1.98
N ASP A 274 1.25 21.29 1.13
CA ASP A 274 1.79 22.58 0.70
C ASP A 274 0.98 23.25 -0.42
N TYR A 275 0.08 22.53 -1.10
CA TYR A 275 -0.82 23.13 -2.09
C TYR A 275 -1.83 24.07 -1.41
N ASN A 276 -1.75 25.36 -1.75
CA ASN A 276 -2.58 26.45 -1.21
C ASN A 276 -2.67 26.44 0.33
N ARG A 277 -1.57 26.14 1.02
CA ARG A 277 -1.49 25.94 2.48
C ARG A 277 -2.11 27.08 3.33
N GLU A 278 -2.17 28.29 2.80
CA GLU A 278 -2.78 29.47 3.42
C GLU A 278 -4.30 29.38 3.61
N ASP A 279 -5.02 28.56 2.83
CA ASP A 279 -6.46 28.37 2.98
C ASP A 279 -6.85 27.53 4.22
N ASN A 280 -5.86 26.90 4.88
CA ASN A 280 -6.02 26.00 6.03
C ASN A 280 -6.96 24.79 5.78
N GLU A 281 -7.24 24.47 4.50
CA GLU A 281 -8.03 23.32 4.10
C GLU A 281 -7.12 22.10 3.87
N PHE A 282 -7.28 21.11 4.75
CA PHE A 282 -6.53 19.86 4.77
C PHE A 282 -6.68 19.04 3.46
N THR A 283 -5.66 18.25 3.11
CA THR A 283 -5.69 17.32 1.97
C THR A 283 -4.90 16.03 2.21
N TYR A 284 -5.37 14.91 1.66
CA TYR A 284 -4.68 13.62 1.65
C TYR A 284 -3.89 13.35 0.36
N GLY A 285 -4.13 14.09 -0.74
CA GLY A 285 -3.41 13.86 -2.00
C GLY A 285 -3.65 12.46 -2.57
N LEU A 286 -4.90 12.11 -2.84
CA LEU A 286 -5.29 10.73 -3.15
C LEU A 286 -5.09 10.33 -4.62
N LEU A 287 -4.65 9.07 -4.81
CA LEU A 287 -4.52 8.40 -6.11
C LEU A 287 -3.50 9.08 -7.04
N SER A 288 -2.38 9.53 -6.49
CA SER A 288 -1.35 10.29 -7.21
C SER A 288 -0.77 9.51 -8.41
N GLN A 289 -0.57 10.17 -9.55
CA GLN A 289 -0.01 9.59 -10.79
C GLN A 289 1.04 10.50 -11.44
N ILE A 290 2.24 9.97 -11.65
CA ILE A 290 3.31 10.63 -12.41
C ILE A 290 3.02 10.59 -13.91
N SER A 291 3.40 11.65 -14.60
CA SER A 291 3.33 11.82 -16.05
C SER A 291 4.21 10.82 -16.82
N PRO A 292 3.87 10.51 -18.09
CA PRO A 292 4.65 9.61 -18.94
C PRO A 292 6.12 10.00 -19.11
N ASP A 293 6.44 11.28 -19.02
CA ASP A 293 7.80 11.83 -19.16
C ASP A 293 8.45 12.27 -17.82
N GLY A 294 7.75 12.08 -16.70
CA GLY A 294 8.25 12.37 -15.35
C GLY A 294 8.27 13.84 -14.92
N LYS A 295 7.78 14.78 -15.74
CA LYS A 295 7.84 16.24 -15.41
C LYS A 295 6.77 16.70 -14.43
N TYR A 296 5.61 16.04 -14.44
CA TYR A 296 4.43 16.40 -13.65
C TYR A 296 3.90 15.22 -12.84
N VAL A 297 3.23 15.52 -11.73
CA VAL A 297 2.38 14.58 -10.97
C VAL A 297 0.98 15.17 -10.88
N LEU A 298 -0.05 14.33 -11.01
CA LEU A 298 -1.43 14.69 -10.70
C LEU A 298 -1.87 13.99 -9.43
N SER A 299 -2.73 14.60 -8.63
CA SER A 299 -3.39 13.94 -7.49
C SER A 299 -4.73 14.59 -7.14
N THR A 300 -5.52 13.91 -6.30
CA THR A 300 -6.78 14.43 -5.77
C THR A 300 -6.49 15.27 -4.53
N VAL A 301 -6.67 16.59 -4.61
CA VAL A 301 -6.33 17.53 -3.54
C VAL A 301 -7.54 18.30 -3.00
N LYS A 302 -7.39 18.91 -1.81
CA LYS A 302 -8.47 19.58 -1.03
C LYS A 302 -9.68 18.66 -0.84
N ASP A 303 -9.35 17.42 -0.51
CA ASP A 303 -10.17 16.24 -0.72
C ASP A 303 -10.73 15.64 0.57
N ARG A 304 -11.75 14.79 0.42
CA ARG A 304 -12.27 13.97 1.51
C ARG A 304 -12.78 12.66 0.94
N SER A 305 -12.46 11.55 1.60
CA SER A 305 -13.05 10.25 1.32
C SER A 305 -13.96 9.77 2.46
N ILE A 306 -14.96 8.98 2.10
CA ILE A 306 -15.50 7.95 2.99
C ILE A 306 -14.52 6.79 2.91
N PHE A 307 -13.80 6.53 4.00
CA PHE A 307 -12.93 5.37 4.14
C PHE A 307 -13.18 4.75 5.50
N VAL A 308 -13.85 3.61 5.54
CA VAL A 308 -14.22 2.92 6.78
C VAL A 308 -13.79 1.46 6.77
N ARG A 309 -13.58 0.91 7.97
CA ARG A 309 -13.45 -0.53 8.20
C ARG A 309 -14.84 -1.16 8.12
N ILE A 310 -14.95 -2.29 7.45
CA ILE A 310 -16.19 -3.10 7.41
C ILE A 310 -15.88 -4.45 8.03
N ASP A 311 -16.75 -4.93 8.92
CA ASP A 311 -16.61 -6.26 9.52
C ASP A 311 -17.16 -7.35 8.59
N ASN A 312 -16.43 -7.57 7.49
CA ASN A 312 -16.76 -8.55 6.45
C ASN A 312 -15.46 -9.05 5.80
N MET A 313 -15.19 -10.35 5.80
CA MET A 313 -13.91 -10.87 5.32
C MET A 313 -13.75 -10.77 3.78
N ASP A 314 -14.83 -10.88 3.02
CA ASP A 314 -14.81 -10.64 1.57
C ASP A 314 -14.53 -9.16 1.25
N TYR A 315 -15.19 -8.23 1.95
CA TYR A 315 -15.17 -6.80 1.62
C TYR A 315 -14.96 -5.95 2.88
N SER A 316 -13.77 -6.06 3.49
CA SER A 316 -13.43 -5.49 4.82
C SER A 316 -13.15 -3.98 4.86
N GLN A 317 -13.43 -3.26 3.77
CA GLN A 317 -13.34 -1.82 3.70
C GLN A 317 -14.33 -1.24 2.68
N LEU A 318 -14.77 -0.01 2.92
CA LEU A 318 -15.47 0.82 1.93
C LEU A 318 -14.63 2.10 1.77
N PHE A 319 -14.19 2.38 0.54
CA PHE A 319 -13.33 3.53 0.21
C PHE A 319 -13.82 4.23 -1.05
N PHE A 320 -14.20 5.50 -0.96
CA PHE A 320 -14.43 6.36 -2.13
C PHE A 320 -14.31 7.86 -1.79
N PRO A 321 -13.65 8.66 -2.64
CA PRO A 321 -13.69 10.13 -2.56
C PRO A 321 -15.11 10.72 -2.65
N ILE A 322 -15.46 11.64 -1.75
CA ILE A 322 -16.72 12.41 -1.76
C ILE A 322 -16.52 13.88 -2.12
N LYS A 323 -15.27 14.35 -2.07
CA LYS A 323 -14.84 15.71 -2.39
C LYS A 323 -13.38 15.68 -2.85
N GLY A 324 -12.99 16.58 -3.74
CA GLY A 324 -11.60 16.78 -4.17
C GLY A 324 -11.53 17.38 -5.57
N ILE A 325 -10.42 18.02 -5.89
CA ILE A 325 -10.09 18.58 -7.20
C ILE A 325 -8.79 17.96 -7.74
N ILE A 326 -8.54 18.03 -9.05
CA ILE A 326 -7.27 17.58 -9.61
C ILE A 326 -6.20 18.66 -9.42
N GLY A 327 -5.24 18.37 -8.54
CA GLY A 327 -4.01 19.14 -8.36
C GLY A 327 -2.91 18.68 -9.31
N VAL A 328 -2.01 19.60 -9.65
CA VAL A 328 -0.80 19.39 -10.45
C VAL A 328 0.40 19.77 -9.60
N TYR A 329 1.47 18.98 -9.66
CA TYR A 329 2.80 19.36 -9.18
C TYR A 329 3.81 19.30 -10.33
N ASP A 330 4.53 20.39 -10.56
CA ASP A 330 5.65 20.49 -11.50
C ASP A 330 6.95 20.08 -10.79
N VAL A 331 7.52 18.94 -11.21
CA VAL A 331 8.69 18.31 -10.59
C VAL A 331 9.96 19.14 -10.79
N LYS A 332 10.04 19.92 -11.87
CA LYS A 332 11.22 20.77 -12.17
C LYS A 332 11.15 22.09 -11.41
N ASN A 333 10.00 22.74 -11.44
CA ASN A 333 9.81 24.08 -10.88
C ASN A 333 9.41 24.05 -9.39
N LYS A 334 9.14 22.86 -8.83
CA LYS A 334 8.65 22.63 -7.46
C LYS A 334 7.40 23.43 -7.11
N ALA A 335 6.49 23.55 -8.09
CA ALA A 335 5.30 24.38 -8.00
C ALA A 335 4.03 23.53 -8.02
N PHE A 336 3.05 23.90 -7.19
CA PHE A 336 1.71 23.30 -7.18
C PHE A 336 0.70 24.21 -7.89
N SER A 337 -0.29 23.62 -8.56
CA SER A 337 -1.45 24.33 -9.10
C SER A 337 -2.70 23.45 -9.09
N ALA A 338 -3.87 24.04 -9.34
CA ALA A 338 -5.01 23.28 -9.84
C ALA A 338 -4.78 22.88 -11.32
N LEU A 339 -5.57 21.95 -11.84
CA LEU A 339 -5.73 21.70 -13.28
C LEU A 339 -7.04 22.36 -13.77
N PRO A 340 -7.01 23.52 -14.46
CA PRO A 340 -8.23 24.26 -14.83
C PRO A 340 -9.20 23.45 -15.68
N GLY A 341 -10.46 23.38 -15.25
CA GLY A 341 -11.52 22.53 -15.81
C GLY A 341 -11.65 21.15 -15.14
N ALA A 342 -10.69 20.77 -14.30
CA ALA A 342 -10.73 19.61 -13.40
C ALA A 342 -10.67 20.05 -11.91
N ASP A 343 -11.09 21.28 -11.63
CA ASP A 343 -10.92 22.03 -10.38
C ASP A 343 -12.22 22.70 -9.85
N ASP A 344 -13.36 22.14 -10.22
CA ASP A 344 -14.70 22.63 -9.85
C ASP A 344 -15.18 21.98 -8.54
N ARG A 345 -15.08 22.75 -7.45
CA ARG A 345 -15.45 22.35 -6.08
C ARG A 345 -16.92 21.93 -5.88
N ASN A 346 -17.80 22.11 -6.88
CA ASN A 346 -19.16 21.53 -6.88
C ASN A 346 -19.16 20.01 -7.19
N TYR A 347 -18.01 19.45 -7.54
CA TYR A 347 -17.82 18.04 -7.85
C TYR A 347 -16.71 17.42 -6.99
N CYS A 348 -16.77 16.10 -6.84
CA CYS A 348 -15.59 15.29 -6.55
C CYS A 348 -14.93 14.91 -7.88
N GLN A 349 -13.69 15.35 -8.07
CA GLN A 349 -12.87 15.09 -9.24
C GLN A 349 -11.61 14.39 -8.75
N SER A 350 -11.43 13.11 -9.13
CA SER A 350 -10.40 12.23 -8.57
C SER A 350 -9.92 11.22 -9.61
N ASN A 351 -9.01 10.32 -9.25
CA ASN A 351 -8.54 9.23 -10.11
C ASN A 351 -7.96 9.76 -11.45
N ALA A 352 -7.10 10.78 -11.40
CA ALA A 352 -6.42 11.26 -12.59
C ALA A 352 -5.56 10.14 -13.22
N MET A 353 -5.60 10.00 -14.55
CA MET A 353 -4.76 9.09 -15.32
C MET A 353 -4.28 9.75 -16.61
N TRP A 354 -3.00 9.57 -16.93
CA TRP A 354 -2.38 10.13 -18.11
C TRP A 354 -2.63 9.31 -19.37
N SER A 355 -2.82 10.00 -20.49
CA SER A 355 -2.66 9.44 -21.84
C SER A 355 -1.20 9.07 -22.14
N PRO A 356 -0.92 8.11 -23.04
CA PRO A 356 0.44 7.61 -23.26
C PRO A 356 1.41 8.61 -23.92
N ASP A 357 0.94 9.80 -24.32
CA ASP A 357 1.75 10.91 -24.83
C ASP A 357 1.73 12.15 -23.93
N GLY A 358 1.04 12.09 -22.79
CA GLY A 358 0.96 13.15 -21.78
C GLY A 358 0.01 14.31 -22.11
N LYS A 359 -0.68 14.32 -23.26
CA LYS A 359 -1.47 15.49 -23.69
C LYS A 359 -2.87 15.55 -23.10
N THR A 360 -3.48 14.40 -22.81
CA THR A 360 -4.83 14.27 -22.24
C THR A 360 -4.77 13.59 -20.88
N VAL A 361 -5.64 14.02 -19.96
CA VAL A 361 -5.88 13.42 -18.65
C VAL A 361 -7.32 12.86 -18.63
N LEU A 362 -7.47 11.63 -18.16
CA LEU A 362 -8.76 11.06 -17.75
C LEU A 362 -8.93 11.25 -16.25
N PHE A 363 -10.15 11.48 -15.77
CA PHE A 363 -10.45 11.53 -14.33
C PHE A 363 -11.89 11.08 -14.04
N ALA A 364 -12.13 10.58 -12.84
CA ALA A 364 -13.47 10.26 -12.34
C ALA A 364 -14.13 11.53 -11.77
N LYS A 365 -15.38 11.80 -12.16
CA LYS A 365 -16.18 12.96 -11.74
C LYS A 365 -17.52 12.52 -11.17
N ALA A 366 -17.87 13.00 -9.98
CA ALA A 366 -19.18 12.83 -9.34
C ALA A 366 -19.62 14.16 -8.70
N PRO A 367 -20.92 14.43 -8.47
CA PRO A 367 -21.35 15.57 -7.66
C PRO A 367 -20.70 15.53 -6.27
N VAL A 368 -20.32 16.68 -5.70
CA VAL A 368 -19.71 16.71 -4.35
C VAL A 368 -20.71 16.25 -3.29
N TYR A 369 -20.24 15.56 -2.25
CA TYR A 369 -21.07 15.19 -1.10
C TYR A 369 -20.45 15.68 0.21
N HIS A 370 -21.14 16.62 0.87
CA HIS A 370 -20.72 17.22 2.13
C HIS A 370 -21.16 16.39 3.33
N HIS A 371 -20.24 15.57 3.85
CA HIS A 371 -20.50 14.74 5.02
C HIS A 371 -20.01 15.40 6.33
N ARG A 372 -20.94 16.07 7.03
CA ARG A 372 -20.76 16.90 8.24
C ARG A 372 -19.77 16.42 9.30
N LEU A 373 -19.62 15.09 9.48
CA LEU A 373 -18.71 14.51 10.46
C LEU A 373 -17.35 14.13 9.84
N ALA A 374 -17.33 13.59 8.62
CA ALA A 374 -16.09 13.22 7.92
C ALA A 374 -15.24 14.45 7.57
N GLU A 375 -15.88 15.55 7.13
CA GLU A 375 -15.21 16.82 6.83
C GLU A 375 -14.58 17.49 8.06
N LYS A 376 -14.85 17.00 9.28
CA LYS A 376 -14.30 17.51 10.55
C LYS A 376 -13.28 16.59 11.22
N SER A 377 -13.07 15.38 10.71
CA SER A 377 -12.07 14.44 11.24
C SER A 377 -10.73 14.62 10.52
N SER A 378 -9.63 14.55 11.28
CA SER A 378 -8.25 14.46 10.76
C SER A 378 -7.88 13.07 10.23
N ASP A 379 -8.71 12.07 10.49
CA ASP A 379 -8.35 10.67 10.40
C ASP A 379 -8.61 10.13 8.99
N VAL A 380 -7.61 9.46 8.41
CA VAL A 380 -7.71 8.81 7.08
C VAL A 380 -8.85 7.79 7.07
N ILE A 381 -8.87 6.93 8.09
CA ILE A 381 -9.88 5.90 8.29
C ILE A 381 -10.87 6.42 9.32
N LEU A 382 -12.11 6.59 8.90
CA LEU A 382 -13.22 7.10 9.71
C LEU A 382 -13.85 6.00 10.58
N PRO A 383 -14.55 6.39 11.66
CA PRO A 383 -15.49 5.51 12.36
C PRO A 383 -16.55 4.96 11.38
N THR A 384 -16.87 3.67 11.48
CA THR A 384 -17.74 2.98 10.52
C THR A 384 -19.15 3.57 10.45
N GLU A 385 -19.64 4.11 11.58
CA GLU A 385 -20.95 4.76 11.67
C GLU A 385 -21.06 6.05 10.82
N TYR A 386 -19.94 6.64 10.38
CA TYR A 386 -19.93 7.75 9.43
C TYR A 386 -20.26 7.31 7.99
N ALA A 387 -20.41 6.01 7.74
CA ALA A 387 -20.76 5.45 6.44
C ALA A 387 -22.08 4.67 6.43
N ASN A 388 -22.85 4.67 7.53
CA ASN A 388 -24.07 3.84 7.66
C ASN A 388 -25.06 4.03 6.50
N GLU A 389 -25.32 5.25 6.04
CA GLU A 389 -26.24 5.46 4.90
C GLU A 389 -25.77 4.82 3.59
N PHE A 390 -24.46 4.62 3.41
CA PHE A 390 -23.89 3.92 2.25
C PHE A 390 -23.90 2.40 2.44
N ILE A 391 -23.53 1.93 3.63
CA ILE A 391 -23.50 0.51 4.01
C ILE A 391 -24.92 -0.09 3.99
N GLU A 392 -25.91 0.65 4.48
CA GLU A 392 -27.33 0.29 4.48
C GLU A 392 -28.02 0.49 3.11
N GLY A 393 -27.29 0.90 2.08
CA GLY A 393 -27.81 1.13 0.72
C GLY A 393 -28.75 2.32 0.56
N LYS A 394 -28.90 3.17 1.59
CA LYS A 394 -29.79 4.36 1.60
C LYS A 394 -29.27 5.49 0.73
N ARG A 395 -27.95 5.58 0.50
CA ARG A 395 -27.29 6.51 -0.41
C ARG A 395 -26.35 5.77 -1.35
N GLY A 396 -26.48 6.05 -2.65
CA GLY A 396 -25.47 5.71 -3.66
C GLY A 396 -24.53 6.88 -3.95
N PHE A 397 -23.35 6.60 -4.49
CA PHE A 397 -22.42 7.59 -5.02
C PHE A 397 -21.82 7.00 -6.30
N LYS A 398 -21.85 7.72 -7.43
CA LYS A 398 -21.47 7.18 -8.74
C LYS A 398 -20.61 8.17 -9.52
N TYR A 399 -19.57 7.65 -10.19
CA TYR A 399 -18.67 8.45 -11.01
C TYR A 399 -18.91 8.24 -12.51
N ASP A 400 -18.78 9.34 -13.25
CA ASP A 400 -18.56 9.38 -14.69
C ASP A 400 -17.06 9.57 -14.98
N ILE A 401 -16.54 9.01 -16.06
CA ILE A 401 -15.16 9.26 -16.51
C ILE A 401 -15.12 10.42 -17.50
N TYR A 402 -14.40 11.48 -17.16
CA TYR A 402 -14.19 12.66 -18.01
C TYR A 402 -12.78 12.68 -18.61
N GLN A 403 -12.61 13.39 -19.71
CA GLN A 403 -11.32 13.67 -20.37
C GLN A 403 -11.07 15.17 -20.51
N ILE A 404 -9.83 15.61 -20.33
CA ILE A 404 -9.41 17.02 -20.42
C ILE A 404 -8.00 17.13 -21.03
N PRO A 405 -7.72 18.10 -21.92
CA PRO A 405 -6.35 18.37 -22.36
C PRO A 405 -5.52 18.99 -21.21
N PHE A 406 -4.29 18.52 -21.03
CA PHE A 406 -3.40 18.98 -19.95
C PHE A 406 -2.80 20.37 -20.21
N ASN A 407 -2.39 20.63 -21.46
CA ASN A 407 -1.88 21.93 -21.94
C ASN A 407 -0.79 22.55 -21.03
N ASP A 408 0.23 21.75 -20.65
CA ASP A 408 1.31 22.16 -19.74
C ASP A 408 0.79 22.72 -18.39
N GLY A 409 -0.21 22.05 -17.80
CA GLY A 409 -0.87 22.44 -16.55
C GLY A 409 -2.00 23.45 -16.70
N LYS A 410 -2.18 24.05 -17.88
CA LYS A 410 -3.23 25.07 -18.13
C LYS A 410 -4.64 24.49 -18.28
N GLY A 411 -4.76 23.18 -18.42
CA GLY A 411 -6.05 22.50 -18.51
C GLY A 411 -6.87 22.90 -19.74
N GLY A 412 -8.20 22.88 -19.61
CA GLY A 412 -9.12 23.23 -20.70
C GLY A 412 -10.56 22.83 -20.42
N VAL A 413 -11.32 22.54 -21.47
CA VAL A 413 -12.71 22.05 -21.33
C VAL A 413 -12.69 20.54 -21.05
N ALA A 414 -13.18 20.14 -19.87
CA ALA A 414 -13.41 18.73 -19.56
C ALA A 414 -14.69 18.22 -20.24
N LEU A 415 -14.61 17.09 -20.93
CA LEU A 415 -15.72 16.46 -21.65
C LEU A 415 -16.00 15.05 -21.09
N PRO A 416 -17.25 14.60 -20.99
CA PRO A 416 -17.58 13.23 -20.60
C PRO A 416 -17.05 12.23 -21.64
N LEU A 417 -16.47 11.12 -21.20
CA LEU A 417 -16.06 10.01 -22.07
C LEU A 417 -17.30 9.18 -22.42
N GLN A 418 -17.79 9.33 -23.65
CA GLN A 418 -18.96 8.61 -24.15
C GLN A 418 -18.85 7.10 -23.88
N GLY A 419 -19.87 6.53 -23.24
CA GLY A 419 -19.93 5.13 -22.83
C GLY A 419 -19.50 4.88 -21.38
N ALA A 420 -18.58 5.68 -20.85
CA ALA A 420 -18.11 5.63 -19.46
C ALA A 420 -18.60 6.85 -18.62
N SER A 421 -19.57 7.59 -19.13
CA SER A 421 -20.30 8.66 -18.44
C SER A 421 -21.81 8.52 -18.68
N GLN A 422 -22.63 9.04 -17.76
CA GLN A 422 -24.09 9.18 -17.86
C GLN A 422 -24.83 7.86 -18.12
N ASN A 423 -24.18 6.73 -17.86
CA ASN A 423 -24.67 5.37 -18.09
C ASN A 423 -25.42 4.78 -16.88
N GLY A 424 -25.65 5.57 -15.84
CA GLY A 424 -26.32 5.15 -14.60
C GLY A 424 -25.48 4.29 -13.65
N MET A 425 -24.23 3.97 -14.02
CA MET A 425 -23.28 3.16 -13.25
C MET A 425 -22.18 4.03 -12.63
N SER A 426 -21.34 3.44 -11.80
CA SER A 426 -20.13 4.05 -11.26
C SER A 426 -18.91 3.57 -12.03
N ASN A 427 -18.15 4.48 -12.65
CA ASN A 427 -17.09 4.20 -13.61
C ASN A 427 -15.76 4.79 -13.10
N PHE A 428 -14.73 3.97 -12.88
CA PHE A 428 -13.49 4.38 -12.20
C PHE A 428 -12.26 3.56 -12.62
N PHE A 429 -11.07 3.96 -12.16
CA PHE A 429 -9.77 3.45 -12.63
C PHE A 429 -9.65 3.32 -14.17
N PRO A 430 -9.87 4.39 -14.97
CA PRO A 430 -9.49 4.36 -16.37
C PRO A 430 -7.98 4.18 -16.54
N LYS A 431 -7.55 3.34 -17.49
CA LYS A 431 -6.17 3.26 -17.99
C LYS A 431 -6.13 3.06 -19.50
N TYR A 432 -5.44 3.97 -20.19
CA TYR A 432 -5.09 3.80 -21.59
C TYR A 432 -4.13 2.62 -21.80
N SER A 433 -4.31 1.90 -22.89
CA SER A 433 -3.30 1.04 -23.49
C SER A 433 -2.06 1.84 -23.93
N PRO A 434 -0.83 1.29 -23.90
CA PRO A 434 0.41 2.04 -24.22
C PRO A 434 0.47 2.64 -25.64
N ASN A 435 -0.32 2.08 -26.57
CA ASN A 435 -0.47 2.54 -27.95
C ASN A 435 -1.59 3.59 -28.14
N GLY A 436 -2.32 3.93 -27.07
CA GLY A 436 -3.39 4.93 -27.09
C GLY A 436 -4.68 4.52 -27.83
N LYS A 437 -4.84 3.27 -28.26
CA LYS A 437 -6.05 2.81 -28.99
C LYS A 437 -7.25 2.55 -28.08
N TRP A 438 -6.99 2.01 -26.89
CA TRP A 438 -8.00 1.49 -25.95
C TRP A 438 -7.89 2.14 -24.58
N ILE A 439 -9.02 2.24 -23.87
CA ILE A 439 -9.12 2.49 -22.43
C ILE A 439 -9.77 1.27 -21.79
N VAL A 440 -9.17 0.72 -20.73
CA VAL A 440 -9.87 -0.19 -19.80
C VAL A 440 -10.28 0.61 -18.58
N PHE A 441 -11.43 0.30 -18.00
CA PHE A 441 -11.91 0.88 -16.74
C PHE A 441 -12.69 -0.14 -15.92
N THR A 442 -12.85 0.13 -14.62
CA THR A 442 -13.72 -0.63 -13.73
C THR A 442 -15.12 0.01 -13.69
N GLN A 443 -16.16 -0.82 -13.73
CA GLN A 443 -17.55 -0.38 -13.53
C GLN A 443 -18.22 -1.19 -12.41
N ALA A 444 -19.01 -0.52 -11.57
CA ALA A 444 -19.84 -1.11 -10.51
C ALA A 444 -21.17 -0.33 -10.38
N ASN A 445 -22.17 -0.86 -9.66
CA ASN A 445 -23.45 -0.17 -9.44
C ASN A 445 -23.28 1.15 -8.65
N ASN A 446 -22.38 1.17 -7.67
CA ASN A 446 -22.07 2.33 -6.82
C ASN A 446 -20.58 2.32 -6.41
N PHE A 447 -20.13 3.44 -5.87
CA PHE A 447 -18.85 3.65 -5.19
C PHE A 447 -17.62 3.38 -6.09
N MET A 448 -16.45 3.25 -5.46
CA MET A 448 -15.16 2.95 -6.08
C MET A 448 -14.53 1.80 -5.29
N LEU A 449 -13.62 1.05 -5.92
CA LEU A 449 -12.65 0.13 -5.28
C LEU A 449 -13.26 -1.05 -4.48
N LEU A 450 -12.82 -2.28 -4.77
CA LEU A 450 -13.29 -3.53 -4.12
C LEU A 450 -14.82 -3.75 -4.11
N GLN A 451 -15.60 -3.14 -5.01
CA GLN A 451 -17.05 -3.35 -5.03
C GLN A 451 -17.40 -4.78 -5.49
N PRO A 452 -18.36 -5.50 -4.87
CA PRO A 452 -18.56 -6.94 -5.11
C PRO A 452 -18.94 -7.29 -6.55
N ASP A 453 -19.64 -6.38 -7.20
CA ASP A 453 -20.14 -6.45 -8.57
C ASP A 453 -19.17 -5.86 -9.60
N ALA A 454 -18.00 -5.32 -9.18
CA ALA A 454 -17.07 -4.62 -10.04
C ALA A 454 -16.55 -5.50 -11.20
N LYS A 455 -16.67 -4.99 -12.43
CA LYS A 455 -16.21 -5.63 -13.68
C LYS A 455 -15.31 -4.72 -14.48
N LEU A 456 -14.44 -5.31 -15.30
CA LEU A 456 -13.61 -4.60 -16.27
C LEU A 456 -14.33 -4.43 -17.60
N TYR A 457 -14.31 -3.21 -18.13
CA TYR A 457 -14.83 -2.85 -19.44
C TYR A 457 -13.71 -2.25 -20.29
N ILE A 458 -13.74 -2.51 -21.60
CA ILE A 458 -12.82 -1.93 -22.57
C ILE A 458 -13.59 -1.10 -23.60
N ILE A 459 -13.04 0.05 -23.98
CA ILE A 459 -13.66 1.01 -24.91
C ILE A 459 -12.57 1.64 -25.81
N PRO A 460 -12.87 2.02 -27.06
CA PRO A 460 -11.94 2.82 -27.87
C PRO A 460 -11.57 4.12 -27.15
N ALA A 461 -10.33 4.57 -27.31
CA ALA A 461 -9.81 5.79 -26.69
C ALA A 461 -10.53 7.08 -27.14
N SER A 462 -11.25 7.02 -28.27
CA SER A 462 -12.15 8.07 -28.76
C SER A 462 -13.48 8.18 -28.00
N GLY A 463 -13.78 7.24 -27.09
CA GLY A 463 -15.14 6.98 -26.61
C GLY A 463 -15.95 6.12 -27.59
N GLY A 464 -17.17 5.75 -27.18
CA GLY A 464 -18.10 4.95 -27.97
C GLY A 464 -18.97 4.03 -27.10
N THR A 465 -19.17 2.78 -27.54
CA THR A 465 -19.82 1.73 -26.75
C THR A 465 -18.77 0.90 -26.00
N PRO A 466 -18.83 0.77 -24.66
CA PRO A 466 -17.92 -0.10 -23.92
C PRO A 466 -18.32 -1.57 -24.07
N ARG A 467 -17.34 -2.47 -24.12
CA ARG A 467 -17.55 -3.92 -24.09
C ARG A 467 -17.11 -4.48 -22.73
N LEU A 468 -17.95 -5.34 -22.13
CA LEU A 468 -17.58 -6.15 -20.98
C LEU A 468 -16.45 -7.12 -21.37
N MET A 469 -15.36 -7.14 -20.61
CA MET A 469 -14.22 -8.01 -20.89
C MET A 469 -14.54 -9.48 -20.59
N ASN A 470 -14.05 -10.40 -21.42
CA ASN A 470 -14.15 -11.86 -21.23
C ASN A 470 -13.38 -12.34 -19.98
N CYS A 471 -12.40 -11.57 -19.50
CA CYS A 471 -11.65 -11.84 -18.27
C CYS A 471 -12.49 -11.71 -16.97
N ASN A 472 -13.77 -11.36 -17.08
CA ASN A 472 -14.70 -11.21 -15.97
C ASN A 472 -15.38 -12.52 -15.58
N ASN A 473 -14.91 -13.15 -14.51
CA ASN A 473 -15.60 -14.30 -13.92
C ASN A 473 -16.99 -13.88 -13.33
N PRO A 474 -18.03 -14.73 -13.46
CA PRO A 474 -19.33 -14.51 -12.82
C PRO A 474 -19.22 -14.38 -11.29
N GLY A 475 -20.09 -13.57 -10.68
CA GLY A 475 -20.20 -13.45 -9.22
C GLY A 475 -19.03 -12.79 -8.47
N THR A 476 -17.89 -12.54 -9.13
CA THR A 476 -16.64 -12.12 -8.44
C THR A 476 -16.12 -10.75 -8.87
N MET A 477 -15.62 -9.98 -7.90
CA MET A 477 -15.04 -8.64 -8.10
C MET A 477 -13.70 -8.66 -8.87
N ASN A 478 -13.59 -7.76 -9.87
CA ASN A 478 -12.37 -7.37 -10.59
C ASN A 478 -12.17 -5.84 -10.46
N SER A 479 -10.93 -5.34 -10.32
CA SER A 479 -10.72 -3.87 -10.22
C SER A 479 -9.33 -3.38 -10.66
N TRP A 480 -8.38 -3.14 -9.73
CA TRP A 480 -7.07 -2.57 -10.06
C TRP A 480 -6.38 -3.38 -11.16
N HIS A 481 -5.86 -2.69 -12.18
CA HIS A 481 -5.25 -3.30 -13.35
C HIS A 481 -4.10 -2.46 -13.93
N SER A 482 -3.30 -3.05 -14.80
CA SER A 482 -2.21 -2.40 -15.54
C SER A 482 -1.94 -3.12 -16.87
N TRP A 483 -1.47 -2.36 -17.86
CA TRP A 483 -1.12 -2.86 -19.19
C TRP A 483 0.37 -3.22 -19.26
N SER A 484 0.73 -4.34 -19.88
CA SER A 484 2.12 -4.64 -20.23
C SER A 484 2.68 -3.57 -21.18
N PRO A 485 4.00 -3.32 -21.23
CA PRO A 485 4.55 -2.21 -22.03
C PRO A 485 4.24 -2.27 -23.54
N ASN A 486 4.00 -3.47 -24.08
CA ASN A 486 3.57 -3.68 -25.47
C ASN A 486 2.04 -3.58 -25.70
N GLY A 487 1.24 -3.46 -24.64
CA GLY A 487 -0.22 -3.38 -24.70
C GLY A 487 -0.92 -4.69 -25.06
N LYS A 488 -0.24 -5.84 -24.99
CA LYS A 488 -0.77 -7.16 -25.34
C LYS A 488 -1.31 -7.96 -24.16
N TRP A 489 -1.04 -7.51 -22.95
CA TRP A 489 -1.51 -8.15 -21.72
C TRP A 489 -2.05 -7.12 -20.73
N LEU A 490 -3.09 -7.49 -20.01
CA LEU A 490 -3.59 -6.75 -18.86
C LEU A 490 -3.42 -7.63 -17.61
N VAL A 491 -2.73 -7.12 -16.58
CA VAL A 491 -2.76 -7.70 -15.23
C VAL A 491 -3.89 -7.07 -14.43
N PHE A 492 -4.61 -7.84 -13.62
CA PHE A 492 -5.64 -7.31 -12.74
C PHE A 492 -5.79 -8.10 -11.43
N SER A 493 -6.24 -7.42 -10.37
CA SER A 493 -6.65 -8.04 -9.09
C SER A 493 -8.09 -8.56 -9.18
N SER A 494 -8.31 -9.81 -8.75
CA SER A 494 -9.64 -10.44 -8.69
C SER A 494 -9.84 -11.30 -7.43
N LYS A 495 -11.08 -11.37 -6.93
CA LYS A 495 -11.51 -12.28 -5.83
C LYS A 495 -12.03 -13.64 -6.33
N ALA A 496 -11.70 -14.04 -7.56
CA ALA A 496 -12.22 -15.26 -8.18
C ALA A 496 -11.89 -16.60 -7.48
N ARG A 497 -11.07 -16.60 -6.41
CA ARG A 497 -10.76 -17.79 -5.58
C ARG A 497 -10.83 -17.47 -4.08
N GLY A 498 -11.89 -16.77 -3.67
CA GLY A 498 -12.24 -16.50 -2.27
C GLY A 498 -11.74 -15.15 -1.75
N PHE A 499 -11.67 -15.02 -0.42
CA PHE A 499 -11.50 -13.73 0.29
C PHE A 499 -10.31 -12.88 -0.18
N TYR A 500 -9.19 -13.50 -0.53
CA TYR A 500 -7.97 -12.80 -0.94
C TYR A 500 -7.99 -12.47 -2.43
N THR A 501 -7.73 -11.21 -2.78
CA THR A 501 -7.44 -10.84 -4.16
C THR A 501 -6.18 -11.57 -4.64
N GLN A 502 -6.24 -12.11 -5.85
CA GLN A 502 -5.12 -12.73 -6.56
C GLN A 502 -4.91 -11.99 -7.88
N LEU A 503 -3.70 -12.09 -8.45
CA LEU A 503 -3.38 -11.45 -9.72
C LEU A 503 -3.65 -12.41 -10.88
N TYR A 504 -4.36 -11.90 -11.89
CA TYR A 504 -4.67 -12.61 -13.12
C TYR A 504 -4.11 -11.84 -14.32
N LEU A 505 -3.82 -12.54 -15.42
CA LEU A 505 -3.59 -11.95 -16.73
C LEU A 505 -4.75 -12.25 -17.69
N THR A 506 -4.93 -11.37 -18.66
CA THR A 506 -5.63 -11.66 -19.93
C THR A 506 -4.79 -11.14 -21.11
N HIS A 507 -4.76 -11.89 -22.21
CA HIS A 507 -4.17 -11.47 -23.49
C HIS A 507 -5.16 -10.58 -24.24
N ILE A 508 -4.69 -9.55 -24.96
CA ILE A 508 -5.54 -8.59 -25.67
C ILE A 508 -5.06 -8.42 -27.13
N ASP A 509 -5.97 -8.62 -28.09
CA ASP A 509 -5.69 -8.54 -29.53
C ASP A 509 -5.67 -7.11 -30.10
N GLU A 510 -5.41 -6.98 -31.42
CA GLU A 510 -5.41 -5.69 -32.13
C GLU A 510 -6.73 -4.89 -31.98
N ASN A 511 -7.83 -5.61 -31.81
CA ASN A 511 -9.22 -5.15 -31.75
C ASN A 511 -9.71 -5.02 -30.28
N GLY A 512 -8.81 -5.17 -29.30
CA GLY A 512 -9.12 -5.12 -27.88
C GLY A 512 -9.80 -6.39 -27.34
N ASN A 513 -10.02 -7.43 -28.15
CA ASN A 513 -10.63 -8.68 -27.70
C ASN A 513 -9.70 -9.37 -26.71
N ASP A 514 -10.26 -9.74 -25.56
CA ASP A 514 -9.48 -10.24 -24.43
C ASP A 514 -9.72 -11.74 -24.18
N SER A 515 -8.72 -12.45 -23.68
CA SER A 515 -8.79 -13.88 -23.38
C SER A 515 -9.50 -14.19 -22.06
N PRO A 516 -9.96 -15.44 -21.85
CA PRO A 516 -10.25 -15.94 -20.51
C PRO A 516 -9.06 -15.72 -19.56
N PRO A 517 -9.31 -15.51 -18.25
CA PRO A 517 -8.28 -15.09 -17.31
C PRO A 517 -7.40 -16.25 -16.85
N ILE A 518 -6.09 -16.03 -16.79
CA ILE A 518 -5.10 -16.98 -16.24
C ILE A 518 -4.57 -16.47 -14.89
N LEU A 519 -4.40 -17.36 -13.91
CA LEU A 519 -3.95 -17.03 -12.56
C LEU A 519 -2.42 -17.01 -12.48
N LEU A 520 -1.86 -15.94 -11.91
CA LEU A 520 -0.44 -15.86 -11.57
C LEU A 520 -0.15 -16.60 -10.26
N GLU A 521 -0.14 -17.94 -10.34
CA GLU A 521 0.03 -18.85 -9.19
C GLU A 521 1.28 -18.55 -8.36
N ASN A 522 2.38 -18.19 -9.02
CA ASN A 522 3.64 -17.83 -8.37
C ASN A 522 3.55 -16.51 -7.57
N MET A 523 2.54 -15.67 -7.81
CA MET A 523 2.29 -14.42 -7.08
C MET A 523 1.26 -14.56 -5.95
N ILE A 524 0.71 -15.77 -5.74
CA ILE A 524 -0.14 -16.05 -4.58
C ILE A 524 0.74 -16.08 -3.32
N ILE A 525 0.36 -15.29 -2.31
CA ILE A 525 1.07 -15.19 -1.04
C ILE A 525 0.11 -15.63 0.06
N ARG A 526 0.52 -16.61 0.88
CA ARG A 526 -0.35 -17.20 1.92
C ARG A 526 -0.87 -16.12 2.88
N SER A 527 -2.20 -16.08 3.05
CA SER A 527 -2.90 -15.10 3.89
C SER A 527 -2.58 -13.63 3.54
N ARG A 528 -2.48 -13.32 2.24
CA ARG A 528 -2.33 -11.97 1.71
C ARG A 528 -3.16 -11.78 0.43
N ALA A 529 -3.78 -10.61 0.34
CA ALA A 529 -4.50 -10.04 -0.78
C ALA A 529 -3.51 -9.25 -1.67
N ALA A 530 -3.45 -9.57 -2.96
CA ALA A 530 -2.59 -8.92 -3.94
C ALA A 530 -3.34 -7.78 -4.65
N ASN A 531 -2.94 -6.55 -4.33
CA ASN A 531 -3.65 -5.32 -4.68
C ASN A 531 -2.74 -4.37 -5.48
N ILE A 532 -3.35 -3.56 -6.35
CA ILE A 532 -2.68 -2.51 -7.13
C ILE A 532 -1.48 -3.08 -7.91
N PRO A 533 -1.69 -3.94 -8.93
CA PRO A 533 -0.62 -4.44 -9.78
C PRO A 533 -0.27 -3.41 -10.87
N GLU A 534 1.03 -3.15 -11.04
CA GLU A 534 1.57 -2.29 -12.10
C GLU A 534 2.72 -3.00 -12.83
N PHE A 535 2.68 -3.00 -14.17
CA PHE A 535 3.82 -3.46 -14.96
C PHE A 535 4.92 -2.40 -14.96
N VAL A 536 6.13 -2.80 -14.55
CA VAL A 536 7.29 -1.90 -14.56
C VAL A 536 8.08 -2.14 -15.84
N ASN A 537 8.21 -1.13 -16.71
CA ASN A 537 8.89 -1.23 -18.01
C ASN A 537 10.43 -1.30 -17.90
N THR A 538 10.94 -2.30 -17.18
CA THR A 538 12.35 -2.46 -16.81
C THR A 538 12.68 -3.94 -16.56
N LYS A 539 13.98 -4.28 -16.44
CA LYS A 539 14.40 -5.65 -16.13
C LYS A 539 14.20 -5.97 -14.65
N PHE A 540 13.94 -7.24 -14.32
CA PHE A 540 13.73 -7.68 -12.94
C PHE A 540 14.94 -7.41 -12.02
N GLU A 541 16.14 -7.35 -12.56
CA GLU A 541 17.39 -7.08 -11.84
C GLU A 541 17.61 -5.59 -11.55
N ASN A 542 16.87 -4.70 -12.22
CA ASN A 542 17.00 -3.24 -12.09
C ASN A 542 16.29 -2.66 -10.85
N LEU A 543 15.54 -3.48 -10.11
CA LEU A 543 14.79 -3.07 -8.92
C LEU A 543 14.82 -4.18 -7.86
N GLU A 544 15.72 -4.06 -6.89
CA GLU A 544 15.96 -5.05 -5.84
C GLU A 544 15.44 -4.64 -4.45
N LYS A 545 15.42 -3.34 -4.13
CA LYS A 545 14.94 -2.87 -2.82
C LYS A 545 14.47 -1.42 -2.85
N LEU A 546 13.45 -1.11 -2.03
CA LEU A 546 13.17 0.25 -1.57
C LEU A 546 13.62 0.35 -0.10
N ASN A 547 14.47 1.32 0.22
CA ASN A 547 14.92 1.61 1.58
C ASN A 547 14.16 2.83 2.12
N GLU A 548 13.39 2.65 3.19
CA GLU A 548 12.92 3.78 4.00
C GLU A 548 14.11 4.37 4.78
N LYS A 549 14.50 5.62 4.49
CA LYS A 549 15.59 6.34 5.16
C LYS A 549 15.12 7.61 5.86
N PHE A 550 13.84 7.67 6.23
CA PHE A 550 13.29 8.82 6.95
C PHE A 550 13.98 9.02 8.33
N TYR A 551 14.38 7.92 8.98
CA TYR A 551 15.07 7.96 10.29
C TYR A 551 16.54 8.43 10.22
N ASP A 552 17.05 8.71 9.01
CA ASP A 552 18.35 9.38 8.79
C ASP A 552 18.17 10.91 8.64
N ASN A 553 16.98 11.45 8.92
CA ASN A 553 16.67 12.88 8.88
C ASN A 553 16.19 13.44 10.24
N ASP A 554 16.72 14.61 10.60
CA ASP A 554 16.45 15.34 11.83
C ASP A 554 15.03 15.91 11.88
N ALA A 555 14.56 16.53 10.80
CA ALA A 555 13.19 17.05 10.73
C ALA A 555 12.13 15.95 10.87
N TYR A 556 12.31 14.78 10.24
CA TYR A 556 11.40 13.63 10.41
C TYR A 556 11.31 13.15 11.86
N THR A 557 12.44 13.11 12.57
CA THR A 557 12.50 12.64 13.96
C THR A 557 11.95 13.69 14.93
N LEU A 558 12.14 14.98 14.64
CA LEU A 558 11.45 16.09 15.32
C LEU A 558 9.93 16.08 15.12
N GLU A 559 9.41 15.89 13.91
CA GLU A 559 7.95 15.82 13.71
C GLU A 559 7.36 14.57 14.40
N ARG A 560 8.05 13.43 14.38
CA ARG A 560 7.66 12.24 15.16
C ARG A 560 7.64 12.51 16.67
N SER A 561 8.56 13.30 17.21
CA SER A 561 8.52 13.63 18.64
C SER A 561 7.30 14.47 19.01
N LYS A 562 6.86 15.40 18.15
CA LYS A 562 5.64 16.19 18.37
C LYS A 562 4.39 15.32 18.44
N GLU A 563 4.26 14.33 17.55
CA GLU A 563 3.16 13.36 17.60
C GLU A 563 3.22 12.52 18.89
N LYS A 564 4.40 12.10 19.31
CA LYS A 564 4.59 11.42 20.60
C LYS A 564 4.15 12.28 21.79
N LEU A 565 4.42 13.59 21.77
CA LEU A 565 3.93 14.53 22.79
C LEU A 565 2.41 14.75 22.72
N ARG A 566 1.81 14.76 21.52
CA ARG A 566 0.35 14.85 21.35
C ARG A 566 -0.38 13.70 22.04
N ILE A 567 0.18 12.49 21.99
CA ILE A 567 -0.35 11.30 22.70
C ILE A 567 0.22 11.11 24.12
N LYS A 568 1.00 12.08 24.63
CA LYS A 568 1.66 12.07 25.96
C LYS A 568 2.66 10.92 26.20
N ASP A 569 3.18 10.32 25.13
CA ASP A 569 4.30 9.37 25.19
C ASP A 569 5.63 10.13 25.29
N PHE A 570 5.88 10.72 26.47
CA PHE A 570 7.11 11.46 26.74
C PHE A 570 8.39 10.61 26.58
N PRO A 571 8.45 9.31 26.99
CA PRO A 571 9.62 8.47 26.72
C PRO A 571 9.86 8.25 25.22
N GLY A 572 8.80 8.05 24.44
CA GLY A 572 8.87 8.00 22.98
C GLY A 572 9.38 9.32 22.41
N ALA A 573 8.83 10.45 22.84
CA ALA A 573 9.24 11.78 22.37
C ALA A 573 10.72 12.07 22.64
N LEU A 574 11.22 11.76 23.85
CA LEU A 574 12.64 11.90 24.19
C LEU A 574 13.52 11.10 23.23
N LYS A 575 13.18 9.84 22.94
CA LYS A 575 13.97 8.99 22.02
C LYS A 575 14.06 9.59 20.61
N GLU A 576 12.95 10.10 20.08
CA GLU A 576 12.96 10.69 18.73
C GLU A 576 13.75 12.02 18.73
N LEU A 577 13.66 12.83 19.79
CA LEU A 577 14.46 14.06 19.97
C LEU A 577 15.95 13.79 20.15
N ASP A 578 16.31 12.74 20.89
CA ASP A 578 17.70 12.29 21.02
C ASP A 578 18.27 11.91 19.65
N LYS A 579 17.49 11.24 18.79
CA LYS A 579 17.90 10.95 17.41
C LYS A 579 17.98 12.20 16.53
N ALA A 580 17.03 13.14 16.63
CA ALA A 580 17.09 14.39 15.89
C ALA A 580 18.38 15.18 16.22
N ILE A 581 18.79 15.19 17.49
CA ILE A 581 20.00 15.87 17.97
C ILE A 581 21.29 15.07 17.65
N GLU A 582 21.21 13.74 17.54
CA GLU A 582 22.30 12.89 17.00
C GLU A 582 22.58 13.23 15.53
N LEU A 583 21.53 13.40 14.73
CA LEU A 583 21.61 13.72 13.30
C LEU A 583 22.00 15.19 13.06
N ASN A 584 21.42 16.12 13.83
CA ASN A 584 21.70 17.55 13.78
C ASN A 584 21.89 18.13 15.19
N SER A 585 23.13 18.09 15.66
CA SER A 585 23.54 18.59 16.99
C SER A 585 23.41 20.11 17.18
N LYS A 586 22.89 20.84 16.19
CA LYS A 586 22.61 22.28 16.24
C LYS A 586 21.16 22.65 15.97
N ASP A 587 20.23 21.70 15.82
CA ASP A 587 18.82 22.05 15.71
C ASP A 587 18.27 22.60 17.05
N ILE A 588 18.11 23.92 17.09
CA ILE A 588 17.47 24.66 18.18
C ILE A 588 16.10 24.08 18.53
N SER A 589 15.32 23.63 17.54
CA SER A 589 13.95 23.16 17.73
C SER A 589 13.93 21.87 18.57
N SER A 590 14.69 20.85 18.14
CA SER A 590 14.83 19.59 18.86
C SER A 590 15.49 19.77 20.22
N ILE A 591 16.54 20.58 20.34
CA ILE A 591 17.22 20.82 21.62
C ILE A 591 16.27 21.51 22.62
N ASN A 592 15.58 22.58 22.20
CA ASN A 592 14.61 23.27 23.06
C ASN A 592 13.43 22.36 23.43
N MET A 593 12.91 21.57 22.47
CA MET A 593 11.81 20.64 22.73
C MET A 593 12.24 19.53 23.70
N ARG A 594 13.46 18.98 23.58
CA ARG A 594 13.99 18.01 24.56
C ARG A 594 14.15 18.63 25.94
N GLY A 595 14.62 19.87 26.02
CA GLY A 595 14.68 20.65 27.26
C GLY A 595 13.31 20.79 27.93
N LEU A 596 12.27 21.16 27.16
CA LEU A 596 10.90 21.26 27.65
C LEU A 596 10.36 19.90 28.14
N VAL A 597 10.55 18.83 27.39
CA VAL A 597 10.10 17.48 27.79
C VAL A 597 10.80 17.00 29.06
N LYS A 598 12.11 17.27 29.20
CA LYS A 598 12.85 17.01 30.44
C LYS A 598 12.32 17.84 31.61
N PHE A 599 12.00 19.11 31.39
CA PHE A 599 11.44 20.01 32.40
C PHE A 599 10.08 19.51 32.93
N GLU A 600 9.16 19.13 32.05
CA GLU A 600 7.86 18.53 32.42
C GLU A 600 8.01 17.20 33.18
N LEU A 601 9.06 16.42 32.89
CA LEU A 601 9.41 15.18 33.59
C LEU A 601 10.19 15.41 34.92
N GLY A 602 10.29 16.64 35.42
CA GLY A 602 11.00 16.97 36.66
C GLY A 602 12.54 16.95 36.55
N LYS A 603 13.08 16.72 35.35
CA LYS A 603 14.52 16.62 35.08
C LYS A 603 15.13 18.01 34.82
N HIS A 604 14.98 18.91 35.79
CA HIS A 604 15.30 20.33 35.60
C HIS A 604 16.79 20.58 35.30
N GLN A 605 17.70 19.74 35.82
CA GLN A 605 19.13 19.80 35.48
C GLN A 605 19.39 19.40 34.02
N ASP A 606 18.90 18.24 33.58
CA ASP A 606 19.01 17.78 32.18
C ASP A 606 18.40 18.79 31.20
N ALA A 607 17.35 19.51 31.63
CA ALA A 607 16.66 20.56 30.86
C ALA A 607 17.50 21.85 30.77
N LEU A 608 18.07 22.29 31.89
CA LEU A 608 19.01 23.42 31.96
C LEU A 608 20.20 23.21 31.01
N GLU A 609 20.74 21.99 30.91
CA GLU A 609 21.80 21.68 29.92
C GLU A 609 21.38 21.91 28.47
N ASP A 610 20.13 21.57 28.11
CA ASP A 610 19.65 21.76 26.73
C ASP A 610 19.29 23.22 26.47
N PHE A 611 18.65 23.93 27.41
CA PHE A 611 18.42 25.37 27.27
C PHE A 611 19.74 26.17 27.22
N ASN A 612 20.79 25.72 27.93
CA ASN A 612 22.15 26.25 27.79
C ASN A 612 22.69 26.10 26.35
N LYS A 613 22.49 24.95 25.71
CA LYS A 613 22.89 24.73 24.31
C LYS A 613 22.09 25.63 23.36
N VAL A 614 20.79 25.80 23.57
CA VAL A 614 19.97 26.72 22.75
C VAL A 614 20.49 28.14 22.84
N VAL A 615 20.70 28.68 24.05
CA VAL A 615 21.24 30.05 24.23
C VAL A 615 22.66 30.21 23.65
N ALA A 616 23.46 29.14 23.62
CA ALA A 616 24.79 29.16 23.01
C ALA A 616 24.77 29.12 21.47
N ILE A 617 23.68 28.66 20.85
CA ILE A 617 23.49 28.64 19.38
C ILE A 617 22.73 29.90 18.92
N ASP A 618 21.70 30.31 19.65
CA ASP A 618 20.93 31.54 19.43
C ASP A 618 20.85 32.41 20.72
N PRO A 619 21.79 33.36 20.88
CA PRO A 619 21.77 34.36 21.96
C PRO A 619 20.64 35.41 21.85
N THR A 620 19.73 35.30 20.89
CA THR A 620 18.54 36.16 20.73
C THR A 620 17.22 35.43 21.02
N SER A 621 17.28 34.15 21.39
CA SER A 621 16.09 33.32 21.65
C SER A 621 15.40 33.69 22.98
N PHE A 622 14.39 34.55 22.91
CA PHE A 622 13.56 34.94 24.06
C PHE A 622 13.03 33.74 24.87
N SER A 623 12.51 32.72 24.16
CA SER A 623 11.96 31.52 24.78
C SER A 623 13.03 30.66 25.46
N ALA A 624 14.25 30.61 24.92
CA ALA A 624 15.34 29.87 25.56
C ALA A 624 15.76 30.51 26.89
N TYR A 625 15.85 31.84 26.96
CA TYR A 625 16.12 32.54 28.22
C TYR A 625 14.98 32.34 29.23
N HIS A 626 13.71 32.47 28.83
CA HIS A 626 12.55 32.18 29.68
C HIS A 626 12.58 30.74 30.24
N ASN A 627 12.76 29.76 29.36
CA ASN A 627 12.82 28.33 29.72
C ASN A 627 14.00 28.02 30.66
N ARG A 628 15.18 28.60 30.38
CA ARG A 628 16.37 28.45 31.22
C ARG A 628 16.19 29.07 32.61
N ALA A 629 15.60 30.27 32.66
CA ALA A 629 15.30 30.94 33.92
C ALA A 629 14.33 30.11 34.77
N ASN A 630 13.22 29.61 34.20
CA ASN A 630 12.29 28.73 34.90
C ASN A 630 12.96 27.45 35.43
N ALA A 631 13.84 26.81 34.64
CA ALA A 631 14.61 25.64 35.09
C ALA A 631 15.51 25.98 36.29
N LYS A 632 16.17 27.14 36.26
CA LYS A 632 16.99 27.65 37.36
C LYS A 632 16.18 27.98 38.62
N ILE A 633 14.97 28.54 38.51
CA ILE A 633 14.07 28.75 39.66
C ILE A 633 13.78 27.42 40.38
N LEU A 634 13.46 26.35 39.64
CA LEU A 634 13.20 25.04 40.24
C LEU A 634 14.46 24.37 40.81
N LEU A 635 15.65 24.75 40.33
CA LEU A 635 16.96 24.38 40.89
C LEU A 635 17.45 25.33 42.00
N LYS A 636 16.68 26.39 42.32
CA LYS A 636 17.01 27.47 43.28
C LYS A 636 18.23 28.34 42.92
N ASP A 637 18.64 28.33 41.65
CA ASP A 637 19.58 29.31 41.07
C ASP A 637 18.82 30.62 40.76
N TYR A 638 18.38 31.31 41.82
CA TYR A 638 17.60 32.53 41.68
C TYR A 638 18.40 33.67 41.04
N GLU A 639 19.70 33.80 41.36
CA GLU A 639 20.59 34.82 40.76
C GLU A 639 20.79 34.57 39.26
N GLY A 640 21.09 33.34 38.86
CA GLY A 640 21.20 32.97 37.46
C GLY A 640 19.87 33.06 36.71
N ALA A 641 18.72 32.89 37.39
CA ALA A 641 17.40 33.09 36.79
C ALA A 641 17.11 34.59 36.57
N ILE A 642 17.49 35.46 37.51
CA ILE A 642 17.38 36.92 37.34
C ILE A 642 18.15 37.38 36.11
N ALA A 643 19.39 36.90 35.93
CA ALA A 643 20.22 37.25 34.77
C ALA A 643 19.61 36.79 33.43
N ASP A 644 18.94 35.63 33.40
CA ASP A 644 18.24 35.16 32.21
C ASP A 644 16.94 35.95 31.95
N PHE A 645 16.16 36.28 32.99
CA PHE A 645 14.99 37.16 32.85
C PHE A 645 15.37 38.59 32.47
N ASP A 646 16.52 39.13 32.93
CA ASP A 646 17.05 40.42 32.47
C ASP A 646 17.29 40.41 30.95
N MET A 647 17.81 39.30 30.40
CA MET A 647 18.01 39.15 28.94
C MET A 647 16.69 38.88 28.19
N ALA A 648 15.79 38.07 28.73
CA ALA A 648 14.45 37.88 28.14
C ALA A 648 13.66 39.19 28.08
N ILE A 649 13.72 40.03 29.12
CA ILE A 649 13.12 41.37 29.15
C ILE A 649 13.78 42.31 28.15
N LYS A 650 15.09 42.22 27.96
CA LYS A 650 15.80 42.99 26.92
C LYS A 650 15.36 42.61 25.51
N LEU A 651 15.01 41.35 25.27
CA LEU A 651 14.50 40.84 23.99
C LEU A 651 13.01 41.14 23.78
N ASN A 652 12.19 41.12 24.84
CA ASN A 652 10.78 41.50 24.81
C ASN A 652 10.39 42.34 26.04
N PRO A 653 10.54 43.68 25.96
CA PRO A 653 10.21 44.60 27.07
C PRO A 653 8.71 44.72 27.41
N GLN A 654 7.82 43.93 26.79
CA GLN A 654 6.37 43.95 27.05
C GLN A 654 5.84 42.65 27.65
N SER A 655 6.70 41.65 27.93
CA SER A 655 6.28 40.43 28.64
C SER A 655 6.02 40.72 30.12
N SER A 656 4.75 40.88 30.50
CA SER A 656 4.32 40.96 31.91
C SER A 656 4.77 39.75 32.75
N ILE A 657 4.99 38.60 32.09
CA ILE A 657 5.39 37.33 32.70
C ILE A 657 6.85 37.38 33.13
N GLU A 658 7.77 37.91 32.31
CA GLU A 658 9.18 37.97 32.69
C GLU A 658 9.40 38.90 33.89
N TYR A 659 8.74 40.06 33.89
CA TYR A 659 8.77 40.96 35.05
C TYR A 659 8.17 40.29 36.30
N HIS A 660 7.11 39.49 36.14
CA HIS A 660 6.56 38.73 37.25
C HIS A 660 7.56 37.72 37.81
N ARG A 661 8.14 36.87 36.96
CA ARG A 661 9.08 35.82 37.37
C ARG A 661 10.40 36.36 37.90
N ARG A 662 10.93 37.44 37.31
CA ARG A 662 12.11 38.14 37.85
C ARG A 662 11.82 38.78 39.22
N GLY A 663 10.61 39.30 39.41
CA GLY A 663 10.14 39.78 40.71
C GLY A 663 10.05 38.67 41.76
N GLU A 664 9.56 37.47 41.39
CA GLU A 664 9.57 36.30 42.28
C GLU A 664 11.01 35.87 42.61
N ALA A 665 11.90 35.80 41.62
CA ALA A 665 13.31 35.47 41.85
C ALA A 665 14.03 36.47 42.76
N ARG A 666 13.76 37.78 42.60
CA ARG A 666 14.28 38.85 43.46
C ARG A 666 13.70 38.80 44.88
N PHE A 667 12.43 38.41 45.03
CA PHE A 667 11.81 38.19 46.34
C PHE A 667 12.50 37.05 47.11
N GLU A 668 12.80 35.93 46.45
CA GLU A 668 13.43 34.75 47.07
C GLU A 668 14.87 35.02 47.57
N ILE A 669 15.63 35.90 46.91
CA ILE A 669 16.96 36.36 47.40
C ILE A 669 16.88 37.57 48.35
N GLY A 670 15.69 38.06 48.68
CA GLY A 670 15.48 39.19 49.58
C GLY A 670 15.67 40.58 48.97
N ASP A 671 15.87 40.72 47.65
CA ASP A 671 15.79 42.01 46.95
C ASP A 671 14.33 42.44 46.76
N TYR A 672 13.68 42.75 47.88
CA TYR A 672 12.31 43.23 47.91
C TYR A 672 12.15 44.56 47.15
N ASN A 673 13.20 45.39 47.05
CA ASN A 673 13.15 46.67 46.33
C ASN A 673 13.17 46.47 44.80
N GLY A 674 13.98 45.55 44.28
CA GLY A 674 13.93 45.14 42.88
C GLY A 674 12.64 44.39 42.55
N ALA A 675 12.18 43.51 43.43
CA ALA A 675 10.90 42.82 43.30
C ALA A 675 9.71 43.81 43.20
N ILE A 676 9.67 44.86 44.03
CA ILE A 676 8.64 45.91 43.96
C ILE A 676 8.64 46.63 42.60
N LYS A 677 9.81 46.93 42.04
CA LYS A 677 9.92 47.55 40.70
C LYS A 677 9.38 46.62 39.63
N ASP A 678 9.82 45.36 39.64
CA ASP A 678 9.47 44.38 38.64
C ASP A 678 7.97 44.03 38.66
N PHE A 679 7.41 43.73 39.83
CA PHE A 679 5.96 43.54 39.95
C PHE A 679 5.17 44.80 39.58
N THR A 680 5.73 46.00 39.75
CA THR A 680 5.06 47.25 39.32
C THR A 680 4.98 47.36 37.80
N VAL A 681 6.03 47.00 37.06
CA VAL A 681 5.97 46.94 35.59
C VAL A 681 5.07 45.80 35.13
N SER A 682 5.16 44.61 35.76
CA SER A 682 4.25 43.49 35.49
C SER A 682 2.77 43.87 35.68
N LEU A 683 2.43 44.64 36.73
CA LEU A 683 1.08 45.12 37.02
C LEU A 683 0.64 46.37 36.23
N GLN A 684 1.55 47.03 35.51
CA GLN A 684 1.19 48.00 34.47
C GLN A 684 0.77 47.28 33.19
N LEU A 685 1.48 46.20 32.83
CA LEU A 685 1.23 45.39 31.64
C LEU A 685 0.06 44.40 31.81
N ASN A 686 -0.13 43.85 33.02
CA ASN A 686 -1.26 43.00 33.39
C ASN A 686 -1.83 43.43 34.77
N PRO A 687 -2.76 44.40 34.81
CA PRO A 687 -3.28 44.95 36.06
C PRO A 687 -4.13 44.02 36.92
N LYS A 688 -4.37 42.76 36.50
CA LYS A 688 -5.19 41.76 37.20
C LYS A 688 -4.41 40.53 37.70
N ASN A 689 -3.08 40.54 37.64
CA ASN A 689 -2.27 39.45 38.20
C ASN A 689 -2.33 39.47 39.74
N GLU A 690 -3.23 38.69 40.33
CA GLU A 690 -3.40 38.52 41.79
C GLU A 690 -2.09 38.12 42.48
N GLN A 691 -1.35 37.14 41.95
CA GLN A 691 -0.09 36.68 42.52
C GLN A 691 0.97 37.79 42.53
N ALA A 692 1.05 38.61 41.47
CA ALA A 692 1.95 39.78 41.46
C ALA A 692 1.50 40.88 42.46
N LEU A 693 0.19 41.07 42.69
CA LEU A 693 -0.30 41.99 43.73
C LEU A 693 0.09 41.48 45.13
N VAL A 694 -0.19 40.21 45.45
CA VAL A 694 0.12 39.61 46.75
C VAL A 694 1.63 39.63 47.03
N THR A 695 2.47 39.25 46.06
CA THR A 695 3.92 39.20 46.27
C THR A 695 4.56 40.61 46.25
N ARG A 696 4.00 41.58 45.50
CA ARG A 696 4.40 42.99 45.65
C ARG A 696 4.02 43.57 47.01
N GLY A 697 2.80 43.29 47.49
CA GLY A 697 2.37 43.66 48.83
C GLY A 697 3.28 43.04 49.92
N THR A 698 3.71 41.80 49.70
CA THR A 698 4.62 41.09 50.63
C THR A 698 6.01 41.73 50.63
N SER A 699 6.51 42.07 49.44
CA SER A 699 7.78 42.81 49.26
C SER A 699 7.72 44.19 49.95
N LYS A 700 6.62 44.93 49.78
CA LYS A 700 6.39 46.23 50.43
C LYS A 700 6.36 46.13 51.95
N TYR A 701 5.68 45.12 52.50
CA TYR A 701 5.67 44.85 53.94
C TYR A 701 7.10 44.61 54.46
N ASN A 702 7.91 43.83 53.74
CA ASN A 702 9.29 43.54 54.14
C ASN A 702 10.24 44.76 54.09
N VAL A 703 9.93 45.81 53.31
CA VAL A 703 10.67 47.09 53.32
C VAL A 703 9.99 48.18 54.18
N GLY A 704 8.95 47.84 54.94
CA GLY A 704 8.25 48.77 55.84
C GLY A 704 7.17 49.65 55.20
N ASP A 705 6.89 49.52 53.90
CA ASP A 705 5.76 50.19 53.24
C ASP A 705 4.43 49.47 53.51
N TYR A 706 4.03 49.44 54.78
CA TYR A 706 2.78 48.79 55.21
C TYR A 706 1.54 49.44 54.57
N LYS A 707 1.60 50.75 54.25
CA LYS A 707 0.50 51.48 53.60
C LYS A 707 0.34 51.08 52.14
N GLY A 708 1.44 50.99 51.38
CA GLY A 708 1.41 50.49 50.01
C GLY A 708 1.21 48.98 49.91
N ALA A 709 1.55 48.21 50.95
CA ALA A 709 1.24 46.80 51.06
C ALA A 709 -0.27 46.58 51.20
N ILE A 710 -0.93 47.29 52.12
CA ILE A 710 -2.39 47.28 52.29
C ILE A 710 -3.10 47.56 50.96
N LYS A 711 -2.69 48.59 50.20
CA LYS A 711 -3.26 48.91 48.89
C LYS A 711 -3.17 47.78 47.85
N ASP A 712 -2.11 46.97 47.88
CA ASP A 712 -1.97 45.84 46.95
C ASP A 712 -2.87 44.67 47.36
N TYR A 713 -3.00 44.41 48.66
CA TYR A 713 -3.93 43.39 49.17
C TYR A 713 -5.39 43.81 49.03
N ASP A 714 -5.72 45.09 49.23
CA ASP A 714 -7.05 45.65 48.95
C ASP A 714 -7.43 45.39 47.49
N LYS A 715 -6.55 45.72 46.54
CA LYS A 715 -6.78 45.43 45.12
C LYS A 715 -6.82 43.94 44.79
N THR A 716 -6.10 43.09 45.52
CA THR A 716 -6.26 41.63 45.40
C THR A 716 -7.67 41.22 45.82
N LEU A 717 -8.18 41.76 46.93
CA LEU A 717 -9.49 41.45 47.49
C LEU A 717 -10.65 42.10 46.71
N GLU A 718 -10.39 43.16 45.93
CA GLU A 718 -11.33 43.66 44.90
C GLU A 718 -11.50 42.67 43.74
N ILE A 719 -10.45 41.96 43.35
CA ILE A 719 -10.49 40.93 42.29
C ILE A 719 -11.07 39.62 42.84
N ASN A 720 -10.61 39.22 44.04
CA ASN A 720 -10.92 37.95 44.68
C ASN A 720 -11.21 38.17 46.18
N PRO A 721 -12.46 38.49 46.57
CA PRO A 721 -12.84 38.75 47.95
C PRO A 721 -12.69 37.57 48.92
N ARG A 722 -12.19 36.41 48.45
CA ARG A 722 -12.01 35.19 49.23
C ARG A 722 -10.55 34.73 49.34
N ASP A 723 -9.60 35.54 48.89
CA ASP A 723 -8.17 35.30 49.15
C ASP A 723 -7.85 35.47 50.65
N SER A 724 -7.78 34.34 51.35
CA SER A 724 -7.46 34.26 52.77
C SER A 724 -5.99 34.63 53.08
N VAL A 725 -5.08 34.51 52.10
CA VAL A 725 -3.67 34.90 52.21
C VAL A 725 -3.53 36.42 52.11
N ALA A 726 -4.21 37.05 51.15
CA ALA A 726 -4.27 38.52 51.05
C ALA A 726 -4.91 39.14 52.29
N LEU A 727 -5.99 38.55 52.82
CA LEU A 727 -6.58 38.97 54.10
C LEU A 727 -5.58 38.88 55.25
N LEU A 728 -4.90 37.73 55.44
CA LEU A 728 -3.90 37.59 56.51
C LEU A 728 -2.81 38.66 56.39
N LYS A 729 -2.24 38.83 55.19
CA LYS A 729 -1.15 39.77 54.96
C LYS A 729 -1.58 41.24 55.07
N ARG A 730 -2.83 41.57 54.72
CA ARG A 730 -3.44 42.89 54.99
C ARG A 730 -3.60 43.13 56.49
N GLY A 731 -4.07 42.13 57.23
CA GLY A 731 -4.17 42.18 58.69
C GLY A 731 -2.81 42.41 59.37
N LEU A 732 -1.77 41.70 58.93
CA LEU A 732 -0.39 41.89 59.41
C LEU A 732 0.10 43.32 59.14
N SER A 733 -0.15 43.84 57.94
CA SER A 733 0.23 45.20 57.55
C SER A 733 -0.52 46.26 58.36
N LYS A 734 -1.79 46.03 58.70
CA LYS A 734 -2.59 46.88 59.59
C LYS A 734 -2.06 46.89 61.03
N MET A 735 -1.61 45.75 61.55
CA MET A 735 -0.98 45.67 62.89
C MET A 735 0.27 46.55 63.00
N GLN A 736 1.14 46.55 61.98
CA GLN A 736 2.34 47.40 61.97
C GLN A 736 2.04 48.90 61.89
N LEU A 737 0.82 49.29 61.52
CA LEU A 737 0.33 50.67 61.53
C LEU A 737 -0.53 51.01 62.76
N GLY A 738 -0.63 50.10 63.74
CA GLY A 738 -1.47 50.27 64.93
C GLY A 738 -2.98 50.19 64.67
N LEU A 739 -3.40 49.74 63.49
CA LEU A 739 -4.82 49.67 63.08
C LEU A 739 -5.49 48.37 63.59
N VAL A 740 -5.29 48.06 64.87
CA VAL A 740 -5.50 46.75 65.50
C VAL A 740 -6.88 46.16 65.21
N GLU A 741 -7.96 46.86 65.51
CA GLU A 741 -9.34 46.39 65.28
C GLU A 741 -9.55 45.93 63.83
N SER A 742 -9.17 46.78 62.86
CA SER A 742 -9.33 46.49 61.43
C SER A 742 -8.44 45.35 60.92
N GLY A 743 -7.32 45.06 61.61
CA GLY A 743 -6.45 43.92 61.33
C GLY A 743 -6.98 42.63 61.95
N CYS A 744 -7.61 42.71 63.12
CA CYS A 744 -8.29 41.60 63.77
C CYS A 744 -9.51 41.11 62.99
N LEU A 745 -10.23 42.01 62.31
CA LEU A 745 -11.29 41.62 61.38
C LEU A 745 -10.74 40.81 60.19
N ASP A 746 -9.63 41.27 59.59
CA ASP A 746 -8.98 40.54 58.48
C ASP A 746 -8.49 39.14 58.91
N PHE A 747 -7.90 39.01 60.11
CA PHE A 747 -7.47 37.69 60.62
C PHE A 747 -8.65 36.75 60.87
N LYS A 748 -9.76 37.25 61.46
CA LYS A 748 -10.97 36.46 61.69
C LYS A 748 -11.59 35.99 60.38
N GLU A 749 -11.59 36.83 59.34
CA GLU A 749 -12.11 36.47 58.02
C GLU A 749 -11.18 35.50 57.26
N SER A 750 -9.86 35.71 57.33
CA SER A 750 -8.85 34.78 56.81
C SER A 750 -8.99 33.37 57.41
N LEU A 751 -9.19 33.28 58.72
CA LEU A 751 -9.47 32.02 59.43
C LEU A 751 -10.82 31.41 59.01
N ARG A 752 -11.88 32.22 58.87
CA ARG A 752 -13.21 31.78 58.39
C ARG A 752 -13.16 31.21 56.96
N LEU A 753 -12.23 31.70 56.15
CA LEU A 753 -11.93 31.21 54.80
C LEU A 753 -10.92 30.05 54.77
N GLY A 754 -10.45 29.57 55.93
CA GLY A 754 -9.73 28.31 56.10
C GLY A 754 -8.22 28.41 56.32
N TYR A 755 -7.63 29.62 56.36
CA TYR A 755 -6.19 29.78 56.59
C TYR A 755 -5.89 29.73 58.10
N LYS A 756 -5.38 28.58 58.57
CA LYS A 756 -5.36 28.22 60.00
C LYS A 756 -4.37 29.06 60.81
N GLU A 757 -3.27 29.46 60.19
CA GLU A 757 -2.20 30.28 60.72
C GLU A 757 -2.73 31.63 61.24
N ALA A 758 -3.84 32.13 60.68
CA ALA A 758 -4.50 33.34 61.17
C ALA A 758 -4.93 33.24 62.65
N GLN A 759 -5.20 32.04 63.18
CA GLN A 759 -5.55 31.82 64.59
C GLN A 759 -4.43 32.25 65.56
N GLU A 760 -3.15 32.06 65.18
CA GLU A 760 -2.01 32.47 66.01
C GLU A 760 -1.95 33.99 66.15
N TYR A 761 -2.19 34.70 65.04
CA TYR A 761 -2.19 36.15 65.00
C TYR A 761 -3.40 36.76 65.74
N ILE A 762 -4.57 36.09 65.71
CA ILE A 762 -5.71 36.44 66.58
C ILE A 762 -5.30 36.33 68.05
N ASN A 763 -4.76 35.17 68.48
CA ASN A 763 -4.38 34.93 69.88
C ASN A 763 -3.30 35.91 70.40
N LYS A 764 -2.43 36.38 69.48
CA LYS A 764 -1.32 37.29 69.77
C LYS A 764 -1.73 38.77 69.82
N PHE A 765 -2.63 39.21 68.94
CA PHE A 765 -2.91 40.63 68.72
C PHE A 765 -4.36 41.08 68.98
N CYS A 766 -5.31 40.14 69.15
CA CYS A 766 -6.75 40.41 69.15
C CYS A 766 -7.44 39.96 70.44
N ARG A 767 -6.97 40.52 71.57
CA ARG A 767 -7.51 40.29 72.92
C ARG A 767 -8.61 41.30 73.26
#